data_AF-A0A395JN58-F1
#
_entry.id   AF-A0A395JN58-F1
#
_cell.length_a   1.000
_cell.length_b   1.000
_cell.length_c   1.000
_cell.angle_alpha   90.00
_cell.angle_beta   90.00
_cell.angle_gamma   90.00
#
_symmetry.space_group_name_H-M   'P 1'
#
loop_
_entity.id
_entity.type
_entity.pdbx_description
1 polymer ?
#
loop_
_entity_poly.entity_id
_entity_poly.type
_entity_poly.pdbx_seq_one_letter_code
_entity_poly.pdbx_strand_id
1 'polypeptide(L)'
;MRLFKCQLNAVRSVGLSLAVIVGLSACSSEPLEPNIASVDTAPKGSVEHVQKVSAITDSDLVTADSNAADWLSYGRTYSEDRYSPLKQITRESLDSLGLAWSLELGTKRGIQSTPVVVDGIMYFTGPWSVVWAVDARNGAVLWKYDPEVPTAMASKLCCGVINRGVAIYQGAVFFGTLDGRLISLEASSGRINWSVQTVPEDGFYSITGAPRIVNGRVLIGNGGAEFKARGFVTAYAADTGEQVWRFYTVPGNPADGFEQPELALAAKTWNGEWWKQGGGGTVWDAINYDPELNLVYIGVGNGSHWNREIRSPGGGDNLYLSSIVALDADTGEYRWHFQTTPGDSWDYTATQPIILADLEIDGEPRKVLMQAPKNGFFYVIDRVTGEFISGDNYVYQNWTTGLDANGRPIEAEGARYLSGKAHWLTPGPLGGHNWFPMAFNRDTGLVYIPTGHQSMAYSYRADVGYASHEVPFGPLGGNMSLDGKLYNEPVFDPKAPPPGQRSGRLIAYDPIKHEEVWGIDQPFFYNGGVLTTAAGLVMQGDAEGIFSIRDASTGEAVWQYDVRSGVLAPPITYAVDGEQYISLLVGWGGSQGLLAKAVDKLYPGTLYTWKLGGSAVAPAKQASDMAALTELTTDADLIAVGRGFNHFINVCSGCHELGAGGGAVPDIARSSDAVFSIYEDIVLKGALASQGMPNLGAVLNQQELADIKAYVLYHAARLRAGVDPMALMAELGGLQYQADQATRSKTPVNNVKP
;
A
#
# COMPACT_ATOMS: atom_id res chain seq x y z
N MET A 1 45.28 -54.74 47.99
CA MET A 1 45.28 -56.20 47.77
C MET A 1 44.96 -56.43 46.30
N ARG A 2 45.95 -56.78 45.46
CA ARG A 2 46.21 -58.15 44.94
C ARG A 2 44.95 -58.77 44.29
N LEU A 3 44.92 -59.32 43.08
CA LEU A 3 45.96 -59.77 42.14
C LEU A 3 45.26 -60.20 40.82
N PHE A 4 46.07 -60.25 39.76
CA PHE A 4 45.87 -60.85 38.44
C PHE A 4 45.17 -62.23 38.40
N LYS A 5 44.53 -62.53 37.25
CA LYS A 5 44.49 -63.88 36.67
C LYS A 5 44.77 -63.83 35.17
N CYS A 6 45.79 -64.56 34.78
CA CYS A 6 46.20 -64.87 33.41
C CYS A 6 45.85 -66.35 33.17
N GLN A 7 45.34 -66.72 32.00
CA GLN A 7 45.48 -68.08 31.46
C GLN A 7 45.75 -68.04 29.96
N LEU A 8 46.88 -68.67 29.61
CA LEU A 8 47.29 -69.09 28.28
C LEU A 8 46.36 -70.15 27.72
N ASN A 9 46.23 -70.20 26.39
CA ASN A 9 46.23 -71.47 25.66
C ASN A 9 47.01 -71.36 24.35
N ALA A 10 47.58 -72.49 23.96
CA ALA A 10 48.79 -72.63 23.19
C ALA A 10 48.53 -73.25 21.80
N VAL A 11 49.32 -72.83 20.79
CA VAL A 11 50.03 -73.68 19.79
C VAL A 11 49.12 -74.35 18.71
N ARG A 12 49.33 -74.24 17.38
CA ARG A 12 50.50 -74.66 16.55
C ARG A 12 50.31 -74.25 15.06
N SER A 13 51.37 -73.68 14.45
CA SER A 13 52.02 -74.02 13.14
C SER A 13 51.19 -74.12 11.82
N VAL A 14 51.58 -73.73 10.60
CA VAL A 14 52.87 -73.62 9.85
C VAL A 14 52.63 -72.71 8.62
N GLY A 15 53.63 -71.97 8.14
CA GLY A 15 53.63 -71.46 6.75
C GLY A 15 54.60 -70.33 6.43
N LEU A 16 55.82 -70.68 6.02
CA LEU A 16 56.90 -69.84 5.49
C LEU A 16 56.46 -68.74 4.50
N SER A 17 57.00 -67.52 4.63
CA SER A 17 57.89 -66.89 3.62
C SER A 17 58.47 -65.56 4.13
N LEU A 18 59.79 -65.43 3.96
CA LEU A 18 60.66 -64.36 4.40
C LEU A 18 60.65 -63.20 3.40
N ALA A 19 60.46 -61.96 3.86
CA ALA A 19 61.11 -60.78 3.31
C ALA A 19 61.11 -59.65 4.36
N VAL A 20 62.29 -59.38 4.91
CA VAL A 20 62.57 -58.31 5.86
C VAL A 20 62.90 -57.04 5.08
N ILE A 21 62.17 -55.95 5.31
CA ILE A 21 62.74 -54.59 5.32
C ILE A 21 62.15 -53.83 6.51
N VAL A 22 63.05 -53.40 7.39
CA VAL A 22 62.83 -52.55 8.55
C VAL A 22 62.63 -51.11 8.07
N GLY A 23 61.55 -50.47 8.50
CA GLY A 23 61.31 -49.03 8.35
C GLY A 23 60.59 -48.51 9.59
N LEU A 24 61.32 -47.81 10.44
CA LEU A 24 60.86 -47.14 11.66
C LEU A 24 59.63 -46.26 11.39
N SER A 25 58.52 -46.52 12.08
CA SER A 25 57.40 -45.58 12.17
C SER A 25 57.42 -44.95 13.56
N ALA A 26 57.79 -43.67 13.61
CA ALA A 26 57.69 -42.84 14.80
C ALA A 26 56.21 -42.57 15.11
N CYS A 27 55.83 -42.69 16.39
CA CYS A 27 54.58 -42.14 16.89
C CYS A 27 54.64 -40.61 16.81
N SER A 28 53.85 -40.00 15.91
CA SER A 28 53.54 -38.58 15.97
C SER A 28 52.22 -38.39 16.72
N SER A 29 52.32 -37.80 17.92
CA SER A 29 51.20 -37.15 18.60
C SER A 29 50.88 -35.86 17.85
N GLU A 30 49.77 -35.81 17.12
CA GLU A 30 49.22 -34.55 16.63
C GLU A 30 48.60 -33.77 17.80
N PRO A 31 48.95 -32.48 17.99
CA PRO A 31 48.22 -31.62 18.91
C PRO A 31 46.88 -31.25 18.29
N LEU A 32 45.81 -31.37 19.06
CA LEU A 32 44.53 -30.74 18.78
C LEU A 32 44.74 -29.22 18.70
N GLU A 33 44.73 -28.66 17.50
CA GLU A 33 44.63 -27.21 17.33
C GLU A 33 43.25 -26.74 17.79
N PRO A 34 43.16 -25.65 18.58
CA PRO A 34 41.90 -25.07 18.96
C PRO A 34 41.22 -24.51 17.70
N ASN A 35 39.96 -24.87 17.50
CA ASN A 35 39.12 -24.34 16.44
C ASN A 35 38.92 -22.83 16.71
N ILE A 36 39.78 -21.99 16.15
CA ILE A 36 39.64 -20.54 16.18
C ILE A 36 38.43 -20.23 15.30
N ALA A 37 37.29 -19.93 15.92
CA ALA A 37 36.16 -19.32 15.23
C ALA A 37 36.70 -18.14 14.40
N SER A 38 36.49 -18.19 13.08
CA SER A 38 36.92 -17.14 12.17
C SER A 38 36.32 -15.82 12.64
N VAL A 39 37.14 -14.96 13.25
CA VAL A 39 36.77 -13.58 13.55
C VAL A 39 36.39 -12.95 12.22
N ASP A 40 35.18 -12.42 12.12
CA ASP A 40 34.68 -11.81 10.90
C ASP A 40 35.59 -10.63 10.52
N THR A 41 36.40 -10.79 9.48
CA THR A 41 37.46 -9.82 9.11
C THR A 41 36.98 -8.75 8.13
N ALA A 42 35.80 -8.92 7.52
CA ALA A 42 35.26 -7.94 6.60
C ALA A 42 34.80 -6.68 7.35
N PRO A 43 35.24 -5.48 6.95
CA PRO A 43 34.70 -4.25 7.52
C PRO A 43 33.18 -4.18 7.33
N LYS A 44 32.44 -3.86 8.40
CA LYS A 44 30.97 -3.70 8.33
C LYS A 44 30.58 -2.69 7.27
N GLY A 45 29.62 -3.06 6.43
CA GLY A 45 29.21 -2.27 5.27
C GLY A 45 30.10 -2.42 4.02
N SER A 46 31.20 -3.18 4.07
CA SER A 46 31.96 -3.52 2.86
C SER A 46 31.17 -4.44 1.92
N VAL A 47 31.57 -4.53 0.66
CA VAL A 47 30.93 -5.42 -0.33
C VAL A 47 30.93 -6.87 0.16
N GLU A 48 32.04 -7.34 0.74
CA GLU A 48 32.18 -8.70 1.26
C GLU A 48 31.26 -8.96 2.46
N HIS A 49 31.16 -7.99 3.37
CA HIS A 49 30.21 -8.04 4.49
C HIS A 49 28.78 -8.13 3.96
N VAL A 50 28.39 -7.23 3.05
CA VAL A 50 27.03 -7.20 2.50
C VAL A 50 26.70 -8.50 1.76
N GLN A 51 27.60 -9.03 0.92
CA GLN A 51 27.39 -10.30 0.21
C GLN A 51 27.17 -11.47 1.19
N LYS A 52 27.91 -11.50 2.30
CA LYS A 52 27.76 -12.54 3.31
C LYS A 52 26.42 -12.45 4.04
N VAL A 53 26.05 -11.27 4.52
CA VAL A 53 24.87 -11.11 5.41
C VAL A 53 23.56 -11.13 4.62
N SER A 54 23.57 -10.69 3.36
CA SER A 54 22.38 -10.69 2.50
C SER A 54 22.06 -12.06 1.87
N ALA A 55 22.88 -13.09 2.10
CA ALA A 55 22.68 -14.46 1.62
C ALA A 55 21.56 -15.20 2.38
N ILE A 56 20.41 -14.56 2.51
CA ILE A 56 19.21 -15.06 3.20
C ILE A 56 18.67 -16.30 2.50
N THR A 57 18.39 -17.34 3.29
CA THR A 57 17.80 -18.62 2.86
C THR A 57 16.33 -18.71 3.23
N ASP A 58 15.61 -19.72 2.71
CA ASP A 58 14.23 -19.97 3.13
C ASP A 58 14.13 -20.27 4.63
N SER A 59 15.14 -20.94 5.19
CA SER A 59 15.20 -21.23 6.63
C SER A 59 15.27 -19.96 7.46
N ASP A 60 16.04 -18.96 7.01
CA ASP A 60 16.17 -17.69 7.72
C ASP A 60 14.84 -16.93 7.73
N LEU A 61 14.09 -16.97 6.62
CA LEU A 61 12.76 -16.33 6.53
C LEU A 61 11.70 -17.06 7.36
N VAL A 62 11.68 -18.40 7.33
CA VAL A 62 10.78 -19.22 8.15
C VAL A 62 11.04 -19.01 9.63
N THR A 63 12.31 -18.88 10.02
CA THR A 63 12.71 -18.70 11.43
C THR A 63 12.98 -17.23 11.80
N ALA A 64 12.58 -16.27 10.97
CA ALA A 64 12.83 -14.84 11.16
C ALA A 64 12.37 -14.34 12.54
N ASP A 65 11.34 -14.95 13.12
CA ASP A 65 10.85 -14.58 14.45
C ASP A 65 11.88 -14.79 15.56
N SER A 66 12.76 -15.80 15.40
CA SER A 66 13.87 -16.11 16.32
C SER A 66 15.05 -15.13 16.19
N ASN A 67 15.15 -14.44 15.05
CA ASN A 67 16.12 -13.37 14.85
C ASN A 67 15.47 -12.01 15.21
N ALA A 68 15.49 -11.67 16.50
CA ALA A 68 14.90 -10.42 16.98
C ALA A 68 15.64 -9.16 16.47
N ALA A 69 16.90 -9.30 16.04
CA ALA A 69 17.75 -8.18 15.65
C ALA A 69 17.40 -7.64 14.26
N ASP A 70 17.07 -8.52 13.32
CA ASP A 70 16.83 -8.15 11.93
C ASP A 70 15.34 -7.91 11.61
N TRP A 71 15.11 -7.23 10.49
CA TRP A 71 13.80 -7.06 9.87
C TRP A 71 13.87 -7.62 8.44
N LEU A 72 13.69 -8.94 8.31
CA LEU A 72 14.05 -9.68 7.10
C LEU A 72 12.99 -9.65 5.98
N SER A 73 11.73 -9.39 6.31
CA SER A 73 10.61 -9.36 5.36
C SER A 73 9.79 -8.09 5.50
N TYR A 74 8.88 -7.81 4.56
CA TYR A 74 8.03 -6.61 4.55
C TYR A 74 7.34 -6.39 5.91
N GLY A 75 6.68 -7.42 6.46
CA GLY A 75 6.04 -7.38 7.77
C GLY A 75 6.88 -7.94 8.92
N ARG A 76 8.22 -7.90 8.81
CA ARG A 76 9.22 -8.56 9.67
C ARG A 76 9.30 -10.07 9.47
N THR A 77 8.17 -10.75 9.62
CA THR A 77 7.99 -12.21 9.52
C THR A 77 6.95 -12.53 8.44
N TYR A 78 6.75 -13.82 8.16
CA TYR A 78 5.67 -14.27 7.27
C TYR A 78 4.25 -14.04 7.82
N SER A 79 4.10 -13.92 9.15
CA SER A 79 2.83 -13.55 9.78
C SER A 79 2.42 -12.11 9.52
N GLU A 80 3.37 -11.25 9.15
CA GLU A 80 3.21 -9.80 8.97
C GLU A 80 2.54 -9.07 10.14
N ASP A 81 2.66 -9.62 11.36
CA ASP A 81 2.09 -9.02 12.58
C ASP A 81 2.77 -7.72 13.02
N ARG A 82 3.96 -7.41 12.46
CA ARG A 82 4.75 -6.22 12.78
C ARG A 82 4.99 -6.07 14.28
N TYR A 83 5.20 -7.21 14.95
CA TYR A 83 5.58 -7.30 16.35
C TYR A 83 7.09 -7.48 16.46
N SER A 84 7.80 -6.59 17.16
CA SER A 84 9.21 -6.79 17.48
C SER A 84 9.41 -7.33 18.90
N PRO A 85 10.16 -8.44 19.08
CA PRO A 85 10.58 -8.95 20.39
C PRO A 85 11.59 -8.07 21.13
N LEU A 86 12.13 -7.04 20.50
CA LEU A 86 13.16 -6.18 21.10
C LEU A 86 12.58 -5.35 22.27
N LYS A 87 13.35 -5.29 23.36
CA LYS A 87 12.98 -4.63 24.63
C LYS A 87 14.08 -3.73 25.20
N GLN A 88 15.01 -3.23 24.38
CA GLN A 88 15.98 -2.26 24.88
C GLN A 88 15.34 -0.87 24.99
N ILE A 89 14.47 -0.50 24.04
CA ILE A 89 13.63 0.68 24.10
C ILE A 89 12.31 0.31 24.79
N THR A 90 12.16 0.79 26.00
CA THR A 90 11.03 0.61 26.94
C THR A 90 10.53 1.97 27.42
N ARG A 91 9.35 2.00 28.07
CA ARG A 91 8.78 3.22 28.68
C ARG A 91 9.79 3.94 29.58
N GLU A 92 10.60 3.20 30.34
CA GLU A 92 11.58 3.72 31.29
C GLU A 92 12.83 4.32 30.61
N SER A 93 13.10 3.94 29.37
CA SER A 93 14.29 4.37 28.62
C SER A 93 14.05 5.54 27.67
N LEU A 94 12.78 5.91 27.42
CA LEU A 94 12.39 6.88 26.39
C LEU A 94 12.98 8.29 26.62
N ASP A 95 13.28 8.66 27.86
CA ASP A 95 13.95 9.93 28.17
C ASP A 95 15.35 10.05 27.55
N SER A 96 15.98 8.92 27.23
CA SER A 96 17.27 8.85 26.56
C SER A 96 17.16 8.61 25.05
N LEU A 97 15.95 8.44 24.50
CA LEU A 97 15.75 8.22 23.07
C LEU A 97 15.97 9.52 22.30
N GLY A 98 16.91 9.50 21.36
CA GLY A 98 17.22 10.66 20.54
C GLY A 98 17.62 10.28 19.11
N LEU A 99 17.70 11.28 18.24
CA LEU A 99 18.02 11.06 16.83
C LEU A 99 19.47 10.54 16.73
N ALA A 100 19.65 9.41 16.05
CA ALA A 100 20.96 8.83 15.77
C ALA A 100 21.56 9.46 14.51
N TRP A 101 20.77 9.49 13.45
CA TRP A 101 21.10 10.05 12.15
C TRP A 101 19.83 10.24 11.31
N SER A 102 19.93 11.02 10.23
CA SER A 102 18.87 11.16 9.23
C SER A 102 19.46 11.26 7.83
N LEU A 103 18.75 10.75 6.82
CA LEU A 103 19.14 10.80 5.42
C LEU A 103 18.04 11.45 4.58
N GLU A 104 18.34 12.59 3.96
CA GLU A 104 17.44 13.27 3.02
C GLU A 104 17.51 12.62 1.62
N LEU A 105 16.36 12.33 1.02
CA LEU A 105 16.21 11.61 -0.25
C LEU A 105 15.98 12.54 -1.46
N GLY A 106 15.79 13.85 -1.21
CA GLY A 106 15.69 14.88 -2.25
C GLY A 106 14.36 14.97 -3.01
N THR A 107 13.29 14.31 -2.54
CA THR A 107 11.98 14.24 -3.23
C THR A 107 10.85 14.69 -2.32
N LYS A 108 9.83 15.38 -2.84
CA LYS A 108 8.62 15.77 -2.08
C LYS A 108 7.39 14.92 -2.42
N ARG A 109 7.61 13.74 -3.00
CA ARG A 109 6.55 12.77 -3.31
C ARG A 109 6.42 11.74 -2.18
N GLY A 110 5.29 11.04 -2.16
CA GLY A 110 4.94 10.12 -1.07
C GLY A 110 5.89 8.95 -0.93
N ILE A 111 6.25 8.62 0.31
CA ILE A 111 7.07 7.45 0.65
C ILE A 111 6.22 6.50 1.49
N GLN A 112 6.07 5.27 0.99
CA GLN A 112 5.24 4.23 1.59
C GLN A 112 6.05 2.99 1.98
N SER A 113 7.39 3.06 1.83
CA SER A 113 8.26 1.91 1.96
C SER A 113 8.40 1.45 3.40
N THR A 114 8.26 0.15 3.65
CA THR A 114 8.83 -0.48 4.84
C THR A 114 10.28 -0.86 4.53
N PRO A 115 11.29 -0.37 5.27
CA PRO A 115 12.65 -0.84 5.08
C PRO A 115 12.80 -2.29 5.55
N VAL A 116 13.71 -3.03 4.92
CA VAL A 116 14.23 -4.30 5.44
C VAL A 116 15.65 -4.10 5.93
N VAL A 117 16.03 -4.74 7.03
CA VAL A 117 17.35 -4.60 7.65
C VAL A 117 17.91 -5.96 7.96
N VAL A 118 19.13 -6.23 7.48
CA VAL A 118 19.88 -7.45 7.73
C VAL A 118 21.31 -7.09 8.15
N ASP A 119 21.69 -7.45 9.37
CA ASP A 119 23.01 -7.19 9.97
C ASP A 119 23.50 -5.75 9.75
N GLY A 120 22.60 -4.80 9.98
CA GLY A 120 22.86 -3.37 9.85
C GLY A 120 23.00 -2.84 8.42
N ILE A 121 22.58 -3.61 7.41
CA ILE A 121 22.38 -3.11 6.05
C ILE A 121 20.89 -2.94 5.82
N MET A 122 20.47 -1.72 5.48
CA MET A 122 19.07 -1.37 5.27
C MET A 122 18.77 -1.14 3.79
N TYR A 123 17.69 -1.74 3.31
CA TYR A 123 17.19 -1.55 1.95
C TYR A 123 15.77 -1.00 1.97
N PHE A 124 15.49 -0.02 1.13
CA PHE A 124 14.14 0.55 0.99
C PHE A 124 13.95 1.19 -0.38
N THR A 125 12.69 1.53 -0.67
CA THR A 125 12.31 2.24 -1.90
C THR A 125 11.87 3.67 -1.60
N GLY A 126 12.03 4.53 -2.60
CA GLY A 126 11.48 5.86 -2.65
C GLY A 126 10.50 6.03 -3.83
N PRO A 127 10.07 7.28 -4.07
CA PRO A 127 9.22 7.61 -5.20
C PRO A 127 9.87 7.20 -6.53
N TRP A 128 9.06 6.91 -7.54
CA TRP A 128 9.51 6.39 -8.84
C TRP A 128 10.20 5.02 -8.79
N SER A 129 9.99 4.25 -7.72
CA SER A 129 10.59 2.92 -7.53
C SER A 129 12.12 2.94 -7.40
N VAL A 130 12.70 4.07 -7.00
CA VAL A 130 14.13 4.19 -6.72
C VAL A 130 14.49 3.38 -5.48
N VAL A 131 15.53 2.56 -5.55
CA VAL A 131 16.00 1.71 -4.44
C VAL A 131 17.25 2.31 -3.79
N TRP A 132 17.31 2.23 -2.47
CA TRP A 132 18.44 2.67 -1.66
C TRP A 132 18.96 1.52 -0.81
N ALA A 133 20.29 1.42 -0.70
CA ALA A 133 20.96 0.63 0.32
C ALA A 133 21.80 1.55 1.21
N VAL A 134 21.64 1.43 2.52
CA VAL A 134 22.30 2.29 3.51
C VAL A 134 22.88 1.46 4.66
N ASP A 135 24.00 1.89 5.21
CA ASP A 135 24.49 1.37 6.49
C ASP A 135 23.61 1.91 7.62
N ALA A 136 22.85 1.01 8.25
CA ALA A 136 21.86 1.33 9.26
C ALA A 136 22.47 1.88 10.57
N ARG A 137 23.80 1.79 10.73
CA ARG A 137 24.53 2.30 11.90
C ARG A 137 24.70 3.82 11.86
N ASN A 138 24.84 4.40 10.67
CA ASN A 138 25.25 5.80 10.50
C ASN A 138 24.54 6.54 9.34
N GLY A 139 23.72 5.85 8.54
CA GLY A 139 22.99 6.44 7.41
C GLY A 139 23.81 6.63 6.14
N ALA A 140 25.02 6.08 6.06
CA ALA A 140 25.85 6.18 4.86
C ALA A 140 25.20 5.41 3.69
N VAL A 141 25.04 6.08 2.56
CA VAL A 141 24.52 5.46 1.34
C VAL A 141 25.59 4.54 0.75
N LEU A 142 25.28 3.26 0.64
CA LEU A 142 26.14 2.25 0.02
C LEU A 142 25.98 2.27 -1.50
N TRP A 143 24.73 2.27 -1.96
CA TRP A 143 24.38 2.45 -3.37
C TRP A 143 22.93 2.94 -3.51
N LYS A 144 22.62 3.45 -4.71
CA LYS A 144 21.28 3.87 -5.13
C LYS A 144 21.04 3.36 -6.55
N TYR A 145 19.87 2.79 -6.80
CA TYR A 145 19.45 2.33 -8.12
C TYR A 145 18.19 3.07 -8.56
N ASP A 146 18.22 3.66 -9.76
CA ASP A 146 17.07 4.28 -10.40
C ASP A 146 16.63 3.40 -11.58
N PRO A 147 15.41 2.84 -11.58
CA PRO A 147 14.90 2.04 -12.70
C PRO A 147 14.55 2.88 -13.94
N GLU A 148 14.63 4.21 -13.86
CA GLU A 148 14.32 5.15 -14.94
C GLU A 148 12.88 5.03 -15.45
N VAL A 149 11.92 4.91 -14.53
CA VAL A 149 10.48 4.89 -14.88
C VAL A 149 10.15 6.16 -15.69
N PRO A 150 9.57 6.04 -16.89
CA PRO A 150 9.20 7.21 -17.69
C PRO A 150 8.24 8.13 -16.93
N THR A 151 8.55 9.43 -16.86
CA THR A 151 7.71 10.39 -16.10
C THR A 151 6.28 10.50 -16.61
N ALA A 152 6.05 10.21 -17.90
CA ALA A 152 4.73 10.12 -18.51
C ALA A 152 3.83 9.05 -17.85
N MET A 153 4.41 8.08 -17.13
CA MET A 153 3.63 7.11 -16.35
C MET A 153 2.79 7.77 -15.27
N ALA A 154 3.14 8.97 -14.78
CA ALA A 154 2.36 9.65 -13.74
C ALA A 154 0.87 9.80 -14.08
N SER A 155 0.50 9.97 -15.35
CA SER A 155 -0.90 10.08 -15.78
C SER A 155 -1.66 8.75 -15.78
N LYS A 156 -0.96 7.62 -15.66
CA LYS A 156 -1.53 6.25 -15.65
C LYS A 156 -1.59 5.66 -14.24
N LEU A 157 -1.25 6.43 -13.21
CA LEU A 157 -1.19 5.99 -11.82
C LEU A 157 -2.33 6.62 -11.03
N CYS A 158 -3.22 5.80 -10.46
CA CYS A 158 -4.33 6.29 -9.63
C CYS A 158 -3.84 7.08 -8.41
N CYS A 159 -2.70 6.67 -7.87
CA CYS A 159 -2.43 6.87 -6.45
C CYS A 159 -1.04 7.46 -6.17
N GLY A 160 -0.45 8.11 -7.19
CA GLY A 160 0.87 8.74 -7.11
C GLY A 160 2.04 7.80 -7.42
N VAL A 161 3.25 8.36 -7.41
CA VAL A 161 4.49 7.66 -7.78
C VAL A 161 5.14 7.00 -6.57
N ILE A 162 4.43 6.07 -5.94
CA ILE A 162 4.79 5.45 -4.66
C ILE A 162 5.35 4.03 -4.82
N ASN A 163 6.00 3.51 -3.77
CA ASN A 163 6.44 2.11 -3.68
C ASN A 163 6.50 1.71 -2.19
N ARG A 164 6.15 0.46 -1.88
CA ARG A 164 6.02 -0.06 -0.50
C ARG A 164 7.21 -0.85 0.00
N GLY A 165 8.23 -1.10 -0.81
CA GLY A 165 9.48 -1.66 -0.34
C GLY A 165 10.04 -2.76 -1.23
N VAL A 166 11.02 -3.45 -0.67
CA VAL A 166 11.79 -4.50 -1.35
C VAL A 166 11.63 -5.82 -0.60
N ALA A 167 12.06 -6.91 -1.23
CA ALA A 167 12.40 -8.15 -0.55
C ALA A 167 13.88 -8.45 -0.70
N ILE A 168 14.44 -9.25 0.21
CA ILE A 168 15.83 -9.71 0.17
C ILE A 168 15.89 -11.24 0.20
N TYR A 169 16.72 -11.84 -0.65
CA TYR A 169 16.92 -13.28 -0.69
C TYR A 169 18.19 -13.63 -1.47
N GLN A 170 18.97 -14.60 -0.98
CA GLN A 170 20.16 -15.13 -1.65
C GLN A 170 21.12 -14.07 -2.23
N GLY A 171 21.40 -13.00 -1.48
CA GLY A 171 22.32 -11.95 -1.91
C GLY A 171 21.72 -10.95 -2.91
N ALA A 172 20.41 -10.97 -3.11
CA ALA A 172 19.70 -10.10 -4.03
C ALA A 172 18.58 -9.30 -3.34
N VAL A 173 18.29 -8.13 -3.92
CA VAL A 173 17.19 -7.23 -3.57
C VAL A 173 16.17 -7.24 -4.71
N PHE A 174 14.90 -7.48 -4.40
CA PHE A 174 13.80 -7.58 -5.36
C PHE A 174 12.79 -6.47 -5.14
N PHE A 175 12.32 -5.84 -6.23
CA PHE A 175 11.30 -4.80 -6.17
C PHE A 175 10.53 -4.69 -7.48
N GLY A 176 9.26 -4.26 -7.37
CA GLY A 176 8.43 -3.94 -8.53
C GLY A 176 8.51 -2.47 -8.90
N THR A 177 8.35 -2.16 -10.20
CA THR A 177 8.38 -0.79 -10.72
C THR A 177 7.00 -0.30 -11.14
N LEU A 178 6.81 1.02 -11.13
CA LEU A 178 5.57 1.67 -11.58
C LEU A 178 5.20 1.40 -13.05
N ASP A 179 6.16 1.01 -13.90
CA ASP A 179 5.93 0.60 -15.29
C ASP A 179 5.79 -0.93 -15.48
N GLY A 180 5.68 -1.68 -14.38
CA GLY A 180 5.28 -3.09 -14.40
C GLY A 180 6.42 -4.09 -14.50
N ARG A 181 7.68 -3.68 -14.30
CA ARG A 181 8.83 -4.57 -14.22
C ARG A 181 8.99 -5.14 -12.81
N LEU A 182 9.46 -6.38 -12.72
CA LEU A 182 10.07 -6.94 -11.52
C LEU A 182 11.58 -7.00 -11.76
N ILE A 183 12.36 -6.46 -10.82
CA ILE A 183 13.81 -6.34 -10.97
C ILE A 183 14.50 -6.98 -9.77
N SER A 184 15.57 -7.72 -10.05
CA SER A 184 16.53 -8.23 -9.04
C SER A 184 17.85 -7.48 -9.16
N LEU A 185 18.37 -7.01 -8.03
CA LEU A 185 19.66 -6.33 -7.90
C LEU A 185 20.59 -7.12 -6.99
N GLU A 186 21.89 -7.15 -7.28
CA GLU A 186 22.92 -7.61 -6.34
C GLU A 186 22.89 -6.72 -5.09
N ALA A 187 22.68 -7.32 -3.91
CA ALA A 187 22.46 -6.58 -2.67
C ALA A 187 23.66 -5.72 -2.23
N SER A 188 24.88 -6.08 -2.66
CA SER A 188 26.12 -5.37 -2.31
C SER A 188 26.44 -4.18 -3.21
N SER A 189 25.92 -4.14 -4.43
CA SER A 189 26.34 -3.16 -5.45
C SER A 189 25.20 -2.43 -6.14
N GLY A 190 23.97 -2.94 -6.06
CA GLY A 190 22.82 -2.41 -6.79
C GLY A 190 22.86 -2.71 -8.29
N ARG A 191 23.78 -3.56 -8.77
CA ARG A 191 23.81 -3.99 -10.17
C ARG A 191 22.66 -4.93 -10.46
N ILE A 192 22.06 -4.83 -11.64
CA ILE A 192 20.96 -5.70 -12.05
C ILE A 192 21.46 -7.13 -12.23
N ASN A 193 20.77 -8.09 -11.59
CA ASN A 193 20.88 -9.50 -11.90
C ASN A 193 19.98 -9.85 -13.09
N TRP A 194 18.71 -9.47 -13.00
CA TRP A 194 17.70 -9.65 -14.06
C TRP A 194 16.55 -8.64 -13.92
N SER A 195 15.78 -8.48 -15.01
CA SER A 195 14.56 -7.65 -15.06
C SER A 195 13.55 -8.29 -16.00
N VAL A 196 12.29 -8.39 -15.57
CA VAL A 196 11.19 -8.97 -16.38
C VAL A 196 9.99 -8.03 -16.42
N GLN A 197 9.35 -7.92 -17.58
CA GLN A 197 8.08 -7.20 -17.73
C GLN A 197 6.94 -8.13 -17.28
N THR A 198 6.22 -7.76 -16.22
CA THR A 198 5.19 -8.64 -15.62
C THR A 198 3.80 -8.41 -16.20
N VAL A 199 3.53 -7.19 -16.67
CA VAL A 199 2.21 -6.73 -17.11
C VAL A 199 2.12 -6.70 -18.64
N PRO A 200 0.93 -6.96 -19.22
CA PRO A 200 0.74 -6.85 -20.66
C PRO A 200 0.80 -5.38 -21.11
N GLU A 201 1.14 -5.17 -22.39
CA GLU A 201 1.27 -3.82 -22.97
C GLU A 201 -0.08 -3.11 -23.13
N ASP A 202 -1.19 -3.85 -23.25
CA ASP A 202 -2.52 -3.34 -23.55
C ASP A 202 -3.36 -3.03 -22.30
N GLY A 203 -2.79 -2.28 -21.35
CA GLY A 203 -3.51 -1.86 -20.14
C GLY A 203 -2.84 -0.73 -19.38
N PHE A 204 -3.47 -0.32 -18.29
CA PHE A 204 -2.98 0.71 -17.37
C PHE A 204 -2.53 0.07 -16.07
N TYR A 205 -1.49 -0.75 -16.16
CA TYR A 205 -0.93 -1.43 -15.00
C TYR A 205 0.21 -0.64 -14.35
N SER A 206 0.43 -0.92 -13.07
CA SER A 206 1.60 -0.48 -12.31
C SER A 206 1.91 -1.46 -11.18
N ILE A 207 3.11 -1.40 -10.60
CA ILE A 207 3.43 -2.13 -9.37
C ILE A 207 3.82 -1.14 -8.28
N THR A 208 3.12 -1.23 -7.15
CA THR A 208 3.30 -0.36 -5.99
C THR A 208 3.64 -1.13 -4.71
N GLY A 209 3.18 -2.38 -4.60
CA GLY A 209 3.40 -3.25 -3.44
C GLY A 209 4.83 -3.78 -3.37
N ALA A 210 5.23 -4.22 -2.18
CA ALA A 210 6.51 -4.92 -1.99
C ALA A 210 6.36 -6.40 -2.39
N PRO A 211 7.33 -7.00 -3.10
CA PRO A 211 7.32 -8.43 -3.37
C PRO A 211 7.50 -9.25 -2.09
N ARG A 212 7.06 -10.51 -2.10
CA ARG A 212 7.33 -11.49 -1.03
C ARG A 212 8.14 -12.65 -1.56
N ILE A 213 8.96 -13.25 -0.71
CA ILE A 213 9.78 -14.43 -1.05
C ILE A 213 9.12 -15.67 -0.46
N VAL A 214 8.86 -16.68 -1.29
CA VAL A 214 8.23 -17.93 -0.88
C VAL A 214 8.95 -19.09 -1.57
N ASN A 215 9.63 -19.94 -0.79
CA ASN A 215 10.31 -21.15 -1.27
C ASN A 215 11.16 -20.88 -2.54
N GLY A 216 12.11 -19.93 -2.46
CA GLY A 216 12.95 -19.56 -3.60
C GLY A 216 12.27 -18.79 -4.73
N ARG A 217 11.05 -18.29 -4.54
CA ARG A 217 10.28 -17.55 -5.56
C ARG A 217 9.92 -16.16 -5.09
N VAL A 218 9.91 -15.21 -6.01
CA VAL A 218 9.50 -13.82 -5.80
C VAL A 218 8.06 -13.67 -6.29
N LEU A 219 7.14 -13.38 -5.36
CA LEU A 219 5.74 -13.15 -5.65
C LEU A 219 5.46 -11.67 -5.76
N ILE A 220 4.78 -11.26 -6.83
CA ILE A 220 4.35 -9.89 -7.04
C ILE A 220 3.02 -9.84 -7.81
N GLY A 221 2.17 -8.89 -7.44
CA GLY A 221 0.95 -8.55 -8.19
C GLY A 221 1.09 -7.21 -8.92
N ASN A 222 -0.04 -6.53 -9.13
CA ASN A 222 -0.11 -5.25 -9.84
C ASN A 222 -1.30 -4.42 -9.35
N GLY A 223 -1.32 -3.13 -9.68
CA GLY A 223 -2.44 -2.20 -9.56
C GLY A 223 -2.96 -1.73 -10.93
N GLY A 224 -4.07 -0.99 -10.94
CA GLY A 224 -4.69 -0.45 -12.16
C GLY A 224 -6.21 -0.61 -12.29
N ALA A 225 -6.92 -1.08 -11.25
CA ALA A 225 -8.36 -1.34 -11.31
C ALA A 225 -9.22 -0.08 -11.52
N GLU A 226 -8.69 1.11 -11.25
CA GLU A 226 -9.33 2.40 -11.58
C GLU A 226 -9.43 2.62 -13.09
N PHE A 227 -8.65 1.87 -13.87
CA PHE A 227 -8.52 1.95 -15.33
C PHE A 227 -8.74 0.56 -15.96
N LYS A 228 -8.20 0.33 -17.16
CA LYS A 228 -8.23 -0.98 -17.83
C LYS A 228 -7.14 -1.90 -17.27
N ALA A 229 -7.50 -2.80 -16.36
CA ALA A 229 -6.62 -3.83 -15.80
C ALA A 229 -7.39 -5.10 -15.39
N ARG A 230 -6.75 -6.25 -15.61
CA ARG A 230 -7.17 -7.58 -15.15
C ARG A 230 -6.18 -8.07 -14.10
N GLY A 231 -6.65 -8.27 -12.88
CA GLY A 231 -5.80 -8.62 -11.75
C GLY A 231 -5.18 -10.01 -11.84
N PHE A 232 -3.96 -10.11 -11.33
CA PHE A 232 -3.22 -11.36 -11.17
C PHE A 232 -2.12 -11.23 -10.11
N VAL A 233 -1.63 -12.36 -9.64
CA VAL A 233 -0.35 -12.50 -8.92
C VAL A 233 0.53 -13.51 -9.66
N THR A 234 1.84 -13.28 -9.68
CA THR A 234 2.80 -14.15 -10.36
C THR A 234 3.95 -14.48 -9.43
N ALA A 235 4.39 -15.75 -9.45
CA ALA A 235 5.64 -16.17 -8.83
C ALA A 235 6.73 -16.32 -9.90
N TYR A 236 7.89 -15.74 -9.62
CA TYR A 236 9.09 -15.83 -10.45
C TYR A 236 10.20 -16.54 -9.69
N ALA A 237 11.01 -17.36 -10.34
CA ALA A 237 12.20 -17.94 -9.74
C ALA A 237 13.17 -16.81 -9.33
N ALA A 238 13.64 -16.80 -8.08
CA ALA A 238 14.41 -15.69 -7.55
C ALA A 238 15.79 -15.52 -8.22
N ASP A 239 16.39 -16.60 -8.70
CA ASP A 239 17.71 -16.63 -9.32
C ASP A 239 17.71 -16.14 -10.78
N THR A 240 16.66 -16.43 -11.52
CA THR A 240 16.60 -16.25 -12.99
C THR A 240 15.55 -15.25 -13.44
N GLY A 241 14.52 -14.99 -12.62
CA GLY A 241 13.35 -14.22 -13.02
C GLY A 241 12.39 -14.98 -13.94
N GLU A 242 12.56 -16.29 -14.12
CA GLU A 242 11.63 -17.10 -14.92
C GLU A 242 10.26 -17.19 -14.23
N GLN A 243 9.18 -17.02 -14.99
CA GLN A 243 7.83 -17.17 -14.46
C GLN A 243 7.56 -18.65 -14.11
N VAL A 244 7.27 -18.93 -12.84
CA VAL A 244 6.93 -20.28 -12.36
C VAL A 244 5.44 -20.54 -12.53
N TRP A 245 4.61 -19.65 -12.00
CA TRP A 245 3.16 -19.74 -12.10
C TRP A 245 2.53 -18.35 -12.05
N ARG A 246 1.30 -18.25 -12.58
CA ARG A 246 0.46 -17.06 -12.51
C ARG A 246 -0.97 -17.45 -12.16
N PHE A 247 -1.57 -16.71 -11.22
CA PHE A 247 -2.97 -16.83 -10.86
C PHE A 247 -3.72 -15.54 -11.23
N TYR A 248 -4.67 -15.62 -12.16
CA TYR A 248 -5.57 -14.50 -12.46
C TYR A 248 -6.71 -14.45 -11.45
N THR A 249 -7.08 -13.27 -10.96
CA THR A 249 -8.11 -13.13 -9.92
C THR A 249 -9.51 -12.98 -10.48
N VAL A 250 -9.65 -12.65 -11.77
CA VAL A 250 -10.96 -12.51 -12.45
C VAL A 250 -10.93 -13.18 -13.82
N PRO A 251 -12.08 -13.71 -14.30
CA PRO A 251 -12.16 -14.39 -15.58
C PRO A 251 -11.90 -13.45 -16.76
N GLY A 252 -11.24 -13.96 -17.79
CA GLY A 252 -11.04 -13.28 -19.06
C GLY A 252 -12.26 -13.38 -19.98
N ASN A 253 -12.04 -13.21 -21.28
CA ASN A 253 -13.08 -13.44 -22.29
C ASN A 253 -13.45 -14.94 -22.32
N PRO A 254 -14.71 -15.32 -22.01
CA PRO A 254 -15.10 -16.73 -21.95
C PRO A 254 -14.91 -17.49 -23.28
N ALA A 255 -14.88 -16.78 -24.42
CA ALA A 255 -14.67 -17.38 -25.73
C ALA A 255 -13.23 -17.88 -25.96
N ASP A 256 -12.25 -17.35 -25.22
CA ASP A 256 -10.83 -17.70 -25.36
C ASP A 256 -10.44 -18.90 -24.47
N GLY A 257 -11.38 -19.38 -23.64
CA GLY A 257 -11.11 -20.34 -22.57
C GLY A 257 -10.59 -19.64 -21.30
N PHE A 258 -10.12 -20.45 -20.35
CA PHE A 258 -9.68 -19.98 -19.04
C PHE A 258 -8.31 -20.53 -18.69
N GLU A 259 -7.45 -19.67 -18.12
CA GLU A 259 -6.06 -20.01 -17.77
C GLU A 259 -5.96 -20.98 -16.59
N GLN A 260 -6.91 -20.90 -15.66
CA GLN A 260 -7.07 -21.88 -14.59
C GLN A 260 -8.54 -22.34 -14.44
N PRO A 261 -8.81 -23.60 -14.03
CA PRO A 261 -10.17 -24.18 -13.97
C PRO A 261 -11.16 -23.36 -13.15
N GLU A 262 -10.68 -22.72 -12.08
CA GLU A 262 -11.47 -21.94 -11.14
C GLU A 262 -12.09 -20.70 -11.77
N LEU A 263 -11.50 -20.18 -12.85
CA LEU A 263 -12.07 -19.05 -13.58
C LEU A 263 -13.33 -19.43 -14.35
N ALA A 264 -13.51 -20.70 -14.72
CA ALA A 264 -14.77 -21.16 -15.31
C ALA A 264 -15.92 -21.14 -14.29
N LEU A 265 -15.61 -21.38 -13.02
CA LEU A 265 -16.57 -21.23 -11.92
C LEU A 265 -16.80 -19.76 -11.61
N ALA A 266 -15.72 -18.98 -11.51
CA ALA A 266 -15.80 -17.55 -11.28
C ALA A 266 -16.66 -16.86 -12.35
N ALA A 267 -16.46 -17.17 -13.64
CA ALA A 267 -17.21 -16.60 -14.77
C ALA A 267 -18.74 -16.75 -14.67
N LYS A 268 -19.25 -17.76 -13.94
CA LYS A 268 -20.70 -17.91 -13.68
C LYS A 268 -21.27 -16.83 -12.78
N THR A 269 -20.41 -16.12 -12.05
CA THR A 269 -20.77 -15.00 -11.18
C THR A 269 -20.64 -13.64 -11.86
N TRP A 270 -20.35 -13.62 -13.17
CA TRP A 270 -20.24 -12.42 -14.00
C TRP A 270 -21.24 -12.43 -15.14
N ASN A 271 -21.68 -11.24 -15.55
CA ASN A 271 -22.61 -11.02 -16.65
C ASN A 271 -22.07 -9.94 -17.60
N GLY A 272 -22.52 -9.95 -18.85
CA GLY A 272 -22.09 -8.96 -19.85
C GLY A 272 -20.66 -9.16 -20.36
N GLU A 273 -19.99 -8.08 -20.75
CA GLU A 273 -18.67 -8.10 -21.41
C GLU A 273 -17.56 -7.49 -20.53
N TRP A 274 -17.49 -7.89 -19.26
CA TRP A 274 -16.58 -7.32 -18.25
C TRP A 274 -15.10 -7.31 -18.68
N TRP A 275 -14.68 -8.33 -19.45
CA TRP A 275 -13.29 -8.51 -19.89
C TRP A 275 -12.79 -7.38 -20.79
N LYS A 276 -13.67 -6.60 -21.44
CA LYS A 276 -13.27 -5.45 -22.27
C LYS A 276 -12.58 -4.37 -21.44
N GLN A 277 -13.00 -4.21 -20.19
CA GLN A 277 -12.40 -3.30 -19.21
C GLN A 277 -11.37 -4.00 -18.30
N GLY A 278 -11.25 -5.33 -18.40
CA GLY A 278 -10.35 -6.16 -17.60
C GLY A 278 -10.96 -6.71 -16.31
N GLY A 279 -12.06 -6.13 -15.82
CA GLY A 279 -12.80 -6.63 -14.66
C GLY A 279 -12.25 -6.20 -13.29
N GLY A 280 -10.98 -5.78 -13.19
CA GLY A 280 -10.35 -5.36 -11.94
C GLY A 280 -9.69 -6.53 -11.19
N GLY A 281 -9.81 -6.54 -9.86
CA GLY A 281 -9.30 -7.61 -8.99
C GLY A 281 -7.79 -7.59 -8.78
N THR A 282 -7.16 -6.42 -8.88
CA THR A 282 -5.71 -6.24 -8.80
C THR A 282 -5.15 -6.62 -7.41
N VAL A 283 -4.01 -7.31 -7.38
CA VAL A 283 -3.32 -7.76 -6.14
C VAL A 283 -2.19 -6.78 -5.82
N TRP A 284 -2.54 -5.58 -5.39
CA TRP A 284 -1.60 -4.45 -5.36
C TRP A 284 -0.83 -4.29 -4.04
N ASP A 285 -1.07 -5.12 -3.01
CA ASP A 285 -0.44 -4.99 -1.70
C ASP A 285 -0.24 -6.31 -0.90
N ALA A 286 -1.28 -6.83 -0.23
CA ALA A 286 -1.14 -7.99 0.66
C ALA A 286 -0.87 -9.31 -0.08
N ILE A 287 0.27 -9.92 0.27
CA ILE A 287 0.68 -11.29 -0.08
C ILE A 287 1.34 -11.85 1.19
N ASN A 288 0.77 -12.89 1.78
CA ASN A 288 1.27 -13.53 2.99
C ASN A 288 1.56 -15.01 2.71
N TYR A 289 2.34 -15.64 3.58
CA TYR A 289 2.72 -17.04 3.44
C TYR A 289 2.63 -17.75 4.80
N ASP A 290 2.10 -18.96 4.82
CA ASP A 290 2.22 -19.88 5.96
C ASP A 290 3.07 -21.08 5.53
N PRO A 291 4.32 -21.19 6.04
CA PRO A 291 5.22 -22.29 5.68
C PRO A 291 4.78 -23.66 6.23
N GLU A 292 3.98 -23.71 7.29
CA GLU A 292 3.48 -25.00 7.83
C GLU A 292 2.41 -25.59 6.93
N LEU A 293 1.58 -24.73 6.32
CA LEU A 293 0.49 -25.13 5.42
C LEU A 293 0.91 -25.12 3.95
N ASN A 294 2.07 -24.56 3.62
CA ASN A 294 2.53 -24.27 2.27
C ASN A 294 1.51 -23.44 1.46
N LEU A 295 0.86 -22.48 2.12
CA LEU A 295 -0.20 -21.65 1.55
C LEU A 295 0.24 -20.20 1.43
N VAL A 296 -0.01 -19.62 0.26
CA VAL A 296 0.07 -18.18 0.02
C VAL A 296 -1.33 -17.60 0.12
N TYR A 297 -1.49 -16.50 0.87
CA TYR A 297 -2.74 -15.75 0.94
C TYR A 297 -2.57 -14.43 0.21
N ILE A 298 -3.48 -14.12 -0.71
CA ILE A 298 -3.50 -12.85 -1.43
C ILE A 298 -4.76 -12.07 -1.10
N GLY A 299 -4.60 -10.75 -1.00
CA GLY A 299 -5.71 -9.82 -0.96
C GLY A 299 -6.09 -9.33 -2.35
N VAL A 300 -7.36 -9.45 -2.75
CA VAL A 300 -7.85 -9.13 -4.09
C VAL A 300 -8.59 -7.79 -4.11
N GLY A 301 -8.29 -6.96 -5.11
CA GLY A 301 -8.82 -5.61 -5.28
C GLY A 301 -10.29 -5.49 -5.71
N ASN A 302 -10.66 -4.24 -5.95
CA ASN A 302 -11.97 -3.77 -6.42
C ASN A 302 -12.23 -4.11 -7.89
N GLY A 303 -13.49 -3.96 -8.33
CA GLY A 303 -13.89 -4.18 -9.71
C GLY A 303 -13.53 -3.04 -10.66
N SER A 304 -13.31 -3.36 -11.94
CA SER A 304 -13.18 -2.38 -13.03
C SER A 304 -14.24 -2.62 -14.11
N HIS A 305 -15.18 -1.70 -14.35
CA HIS A 305 -15.44 -0.46 -13.59
C HIS A 305 -15.87 -0.69 -12.13
N TRP A 306 -15.83 0.36 -11.30
CA TRP A 306 -16.31 0.26 -9.92
C TRP A 306 -17.80 -0.08 -9.89
N ASN A 307 -18.64 0.59 -10.69
CA ASN A 307 -20.07 0.34 -10.71
C ASN A 307 -20.41 -1.06 -11.29
N ARG A 308 -20.98 -1.93 -10.46
CA ARG A 308 -21.38 -3.28 -10.88
C ARG A 308 -22.42 -3.28 -11.99
N GLU A 309 -23.35 -2.33 -12.04
CA GLU A 309 -24.38 -2.31 -13.09
C GLU A 309 -23.80 -1.97 -14.48
N ILE A 310 -22.58 -1.42 -14.53
CA ILE A 310 -21.84 -1.22 -15.79
C ILE A 310 -20.89 -2.39 -16.03
N ARG A 311 -20.15 -2.82 -14.99
CA ARG A 311 -19.16 -3.91 -15.09
C ARG A 311 -19.79 -5.27 -15.36
N SER A 312 -20.90 -5.58 -14.71
CA SER A 312 -21.62 -6.86 -14.73
C SER A 312 -23.13 -6.64 -14.63
N PRO A 313 -23.78 -6.17 -15.73
CA PRO A 313 -25.21 -5.90 -15.75
C PRO A 313 -26.03 -7.14 -15.38
N GLY A 314 -27.04 -6.99 -14.53
CA GLY A 314 -27.79 -8.14 -13.98
C GLY A 314 -27.17 -8.75 -12.73
N GLY A 315 -26.07 -8.16 -12.23
CA GLY A 315 -25.48 -8.46 -10.94
C GLY A 315 -24.47 -9.59 -10.98
N GLY A 316 -24.42 -10.36 -9.89
CA GLY A 316 -23.41 -11.37 -9.63
C GLY A 316 -22.45 -10.97 -8.51
N ASP A 317 -21.81 -11.98 -7.95
CA ASP A 317 -20.79 -11.83 -6.90
C ASP A 317 -19.43 -11.42 -7.48
N ASN A 318 -19.23 -11.60 -8.79
CA ASN A 318 -18.03 -11.18 -9.51
C ASN A 318 -16.73 -11.72 -8.90
N LEU A 319 -16.64 -13.04 -8.71
CA LEU A 319 -15.46 -13.67 -8.14
C LEU A 319 -14.20 -13.46 -9.00
N TYR A 320 -13.02 -13.22 -8.43
CA TYR A 320 -12.69 -13.17 -7.00
C TYR A 320 -12.51 -11.73 -6.48
N LEU A 321 -13.25 -10.75 -6.99
CA LEU A 321 -13.16 -9.36 -6.50
C LEU A 321 -13.34 -9.28 -4.98
N SER A 322 -12.63 -8.36 -4.33
CA SER A 322 -12.73 -8.08 -2.89
C SER A 322 -12.73 -9.36 -2.05
N SER A 323 -11.70 -10.18 -2.24
CA SER A 323 -11.57 -11.49 -1.60
C SER A 323 -10.20 -11.70 -0.99
N ILE A 324 -10.15 -12.52 0.06
CA ILE A 324 -8.94 -13.25 0.46
C ILE A 324 -8.92 -14.56 -0.33
N VAL A 325 -7.83 -14.87 -1.00
CA VAL A 325 -7.67 -16.12 -1.75
C VAL A 325 -6.43 -16.85 -1.25
N ALA A 326 -6.57 -18.14 -0.93
CA ALA A 326 -5.46 -19.01 -0.60
C ALA A 326 -5.04 -19.83 -1.83
N LEU A 327 -3.74 -19.87 -2.07
CA LEU A 327 -3.08 -20.57 -3.16
C LEU A 327 -2.03 -21.52 -2.61
N ASP A 328 -1.84 -22.64 -3.28
CA ASP A 328 -0.65 -23.47 -3.10
C ASP A 328 0.61 -22.68 -3.47
N ALA A 329 1.59 -22.63 -2.57
CA ALA A 329 2.78 -21.79 -2.76
C ALA A 329 3.66 -22.22 -3.95
N ASP A 330 3.72 -23.51 -4.25
CA ASP A 330 4.62 -24.05 -5.26
C ASP A 330 4.04 -23.99 -6.68
N THR A 331 2.72 -24.11 -6.79
CA THR A 331 2.02 -24.27 -8.07
C THR A 331 1.09 -23.11 -8.42
N GLY A 332 0.69 -22.30 -7.43
CA GLY A 332 -0.34 -21.27 -7.61
C GLY A 332 -1.76 -21.83 -7.75
N GLU A 333 -1.96 -23.13 -7.50
CA GLU A 333 -3.28 -23.76 -7.52
C GLU A 333 -4.18 -23.18 -6.42
N TYR A 334 -5.44 -22.92 -6.75
CA TYR A 334 -6.43 -22.45 -5.81
C TYR A 334 -6.71 -23.46 -4.68
N ARG A 335 -6.91 -22.96 -3.46
CA ARG A 335 -7.29 -23.77 -2.29
C ARG A 335 -8.65 -23.37 -1.74
N TRP A 336 -8.80 -22.11 -1.33
CA TRP A 336 -10.05 -21.56 -0.81
C TRP A 336 -10.10 -20.06 -1.04
N HIS A 337 -11.29 -19.46 -0.90
CA HIS A 337 -11.43 -18.00 -0.83
C HIS A 337 -12.49 -17.60 0.19
N PHE A 338 -12.37 -16.38 0.70
CA PHE A 338 -13.41 -15.69 1.46
C PHE A 338 -13.65 -14.31 0.82
N GLN A 339 -14.85 -14.05 0.33
CA GLN A 339 -15.19 -12.80 -0.35
C GLN A 339 -15.77 -11.78 0.66
N THR A 340 -15.00 -10.73 0.95
CA THR A 340 -15.37 -9.70 1.93
C THR A 340 -16.45 -8.76 1.40
N THR A 341 -16.48 -8.52 0.08
CA THR A 341 -17.47 -7.61 -0.54
C THR A 341 -18.02 -8.18 -1.85
N PRO A 342 -19.03 -9.08 -1.78
CA PRO A 342 -19.64 -9.65 -2.97
C PRO A 342 -20.19 -8.63 -3.95
N GLY A 343 -19.76 -8.75 -5.20
CA GLY A 343 -20.14 -7.85 -6.28
C GLY A 343 -19.71 -6.40 -6.03
N ASP A 344 -18.57 -6.12 -5.37
CA ASP A 344 -18.06 -4.78 -5.05
C ASP A 344 -18.50 -3.66 -6.03
N SER A 345 -19.04 -2.57 -5.49
CA SER A 345 -19.51 -1.41 -6.25
C SER A 345 -18.92 -0.08 -5.77
N TRP A 346 -17.97 -0.13 -4.83
CA TRP A 346 -17.63 1.00 -3.97
C TRP A 346 -16.13 1.30 -3.90
N ASP A 347 -15.32 0.58 -4.68
CA ASP A 347 -13.87 0.52 -4.50
C ASP A 347 -13.48 -0.11 -3.15
N TYR A 348 -14.20 -1.15 -2.74
CA TYR A 348 -13.85 -1.91 -1.55
C TYR A 348 -12.91 -3.04 -1.92
N THR A 349 -11.61 -2.75 -1.84
CA THR A 349 -10.55 -3.74 -1.96
C THR A 349 -10.49 -4.63 -0.72
N ALA A 350 -9.97 -5.84 -0.88
CA ALA A 350 -9.52 -6.73 0.22
C ALA A 350 -8.01 -6.94 0.15
N THR A 351 -7.28 -5.92 -0.32
CA THR A 351 -5.82 -5.90 -0.50
C THR A 351 -5.09 -5.40 0.74
N GLN A 352 -5.83 -4.96 1.75
CA GLN A 352 -5.28 -4.42 2.99
C GLN A 352 -4.37 -5.46 3.66
N PRO A 353 -3.36 -5.01 4.41
CA PRO A 353 -2.43 -5.89 5.12
C PRO A 353 -3.14 -6.99 5.90
N ILE A 354 -2.69 -8.22 5.72
CA ILE A 354 -3.22 -9.41 6.39
C ILE A 354 -2.25 -9.79 7.52
N ILE A 355 -2.79 -10.17 8.69
CA ILE A 355 -2.02 -10.71 9.80
C ILE A 355 -2.38 -12.18 10.01
N LEU A 356 -1.38 -13.06 10.10
CA LEU A 356 -1.57 -14.45 10.51
C LEU A 356 -1.27 -14.57 12.01
N ALA A 357 -2.14 -15.23 12.76
CA ALA A 357 -1.96 -15.43 14.19
C ALA A 357 -2.56 -16.76 14.65
N ASP A 358 -2.07 -17.28 15.77
CA ASP A 358 -2.68 -18.41 16.46
C ASP A 358 -3.38 -17.83 17.70
N LEU A 359 -4.71 -17.93 17.74
CA LEU A 359 -5.55 -17.38 18.80
C LEU A 359 -6.33 -18.49 19.53
N GLU A 360 -6.61 -18.29 20.81
CA GLU A 360 -7.55 -19.13 21.54
C GLU A 360 -8.97 -18.57 21.35
N ILE A 361 -9.83 -19.30 20.63
CA ILE A 361 -11.21 -18.90 20.34
C ILE A 361 -12.13 -20.02 20.81
N ASP A 362 -13.09 -19.67 21.66
CA ASP A 362 -14.00 -20.62 22.33
C ASP A 362 -13.27 -21.74 23.10
N GLY A 363 -12.08 -21.44 23.64
CA GLY A 363 -11.24 -22.37 24.38
C GLY A 363 -10.40 -23.33 23.51
N GLU A 364 -10.43 -23.16 22.19
CA GLU A 364 -9.66 -23.98 21.24
C GLU A 364 -8.61 -23.14 20.50
N PRO A 365 -7.40 -23.67 20.27
CA PRO A 365 -6.39 -22.98 19.47
C PRO A 365 -6.80 -22.99 17.99
N ARG A 366 -6.88 -21.79 17.40
CA ARG A 366 -7.25 -21.58 15.99
C ARG A 366 -6.12 -20.88 15.25
N LYS A 367 -5.76 -21.45 14.10
CA LYS A 367 -4.86 -20.83 13.13
C LYS A 367 -5.66 -19.83 12.30
N VAL A 368 -5.57 -18.54 12.62
CA VAL A 368 -6.38 -17.49 12.00
C VAL A 368 -5.61 -16.60 11.05
N LEU A 369 -6.38 -15.97 10.16
CA LEU A 369 -6.04 -14.84 9.33
C LEU A 369 -6.95 -13.68 9.74
N MET A 370 -6.36 -12.52 10.03
CA MET A 370 -7.07 -11.30 10.41
C MET A 370 -6.90 -10.22 9.34
N GLN A 371 -8.00 -9.53 8.99
CA GLN A 371 -7.94 -8.41 8.05
C GLN A 371 -9.00 -7.34 8.36
N ALA A 372 -8.61 -6.07 8.24
CA ALA A 372 -9.50 -4.91 8.24
C ALA A 372 -9.57 -4.29 6.83
N PRO A 373 -10.28 -4.86 5.85
CA PRO A 373 -10.37 -4.31 4.49
C PRO A 373 -11.13 -2.98 4.44
N LYS A 374 -11.09 -2.30 3.28
CA LYS A 374 -11.75 -0.99 3.08
C LYS A 374 -13.21 -0.93 3.51
N ASN A 375 -13.94 -2.04 3.43
CA ASN A 375 -15.38 -2.08 3.64
C ASN A 375 -15.82 -1.75 5.08
N GLY A 376 -14.91 -1.81 6.06
CA GLY A 376 -15.15 -1.37 7.44
C GLY A 376 -15.43 -2.48 8.46
N PHE A 377 -15.45 -3.75 8.03
CA PHE A 377 -15.50 -4.92 8.92
C PHE A 377 -14.09 -5.43 9.24
N PHE A 378 -13.88 -5.90 10.47
CA PHE A 378 -12.70 -6.65 10.87
C PHE A 378 -13.05 -8.13 10.80
N TYR A 379 -12.33 -8.91 9.98
CA TYR A 379 -12.60 -10.32 9.77
C TYR A 379 -11.55 -11.19 10.47
N VAL A 380 -12.01 -12.25 11.13
CA VAL A 380 -11.21 -13.38 11.61
C VAL A 380 -11.64 -14.62 10.84
N ILE A 381 -10.70 -15.18 10.07
CA ILE A 381 -10.92 -16.31 9.16
C ILE A 381 -10.00 -17.45 9.56
N ASP A 382 -10.49 -18.69 9.51
CA ASP A 382 -9.63 -19.86 9.65
C ASP A 382 -8.70 -19.95 8.43
N ARG A 383 -7.38 -19.78 8.65
CA ARG A 383 -6.44 -19.70 7.52
C ARG A 383 -6.16 -21.05 6.86
N VAL A 384 -6.55 -22.16 7.50
CA VAL A 384 -6.41 -23.50 6.93
C VAL A 384 -7.49 -23.74 5.89
N THR A 385 -8.72 -23.32 6.18
CA THR A 385 -9.92 -23.71 5.42
C THR A 385 -10.63 -22.58 4.70
N GLY A 386 -10.40 -21.32 5.10
CA GLY A 386 -11.15 -20.16 4.64
C GLY A 386 -12.50 -19.97 5.33
N GLU A 387 -12.80 -20.76 6.36
CA GLU A 387 -14.04 -20.66 7.12
C GLU A 387 -14.11 -19.32 7.88
N PHE A 388 -15.27 -18.66 7.77
CA PHE A 388 -15.57 -17.48 8.58
C PHE A 388 -15.68 -17.87 10.06
N ILE A 389 -14.83 -17.29 10.90
CA ILE A 389 -14.92 -17.46 12.35
C ILE A 389 -15.77 -16.34 12.93
N SER A 390 -15.39 -15.09 12.61
CA SER A 390 -16.12 -13.92 13.10
C SER A 390 -15.81 -12.65 12.31
N GLY A 391 -16.64 -11.64 12.51
CA GLY A 391 -16.35 -10.28 12.09
C GLY A 391 -17.38 -9.26 12.58
N ASP A 392 -16.91 -8.04 12.80
CA ASP A 392 -17.74 -6.91 13.24
C ASP A 392 -17.18 -5.60 12.70
N ASN A 393 -17.96 -4.53 12.73
CA ASN A 393 -17.54 -3.22 12.23
C ASN A 393 -16.48 -2.59 13.14
N TYR A 394 -15.34 -2.18 12.58
CA TYR A 394 -14.34 -1.38 13.31
C TYR A 394 -14.46 0.12 13.02
N VAL A 395 -15.28 0.49 12.04
CA VAL A 395 -15.70 1.87 11.74
C VAL A 395 -17.18 1.90 11.41
N TYR A 396 -17.79 3.09 11.50
CA TYR A 396 -19.15 3.31 11.02
C TYR A 396 -19.27 3.04 9.51
N GLN A 397 -20.40 2.43 9.12
CA GLN A 397 -20.72 2.07 7.74
C GLN A 397 -22.22 2.27 7.50
N ASN A 398 -22.59 2.63 6.27
CA ASN A 398 -24.01 2.73 5.88
C ASN A 398 -24.35 2.01 4.56
N TRP A 399 -23.38 1.30 3.96
CA TRP A 399 -23.61 0.43 2.81
C TRP A 399 -24.19 -0.93 3.20
N THR A 400 -24.16 -1.27 4.48
CA THR A 400 -24.55 -2.57 5.05
C THR A 400 -25.26 -2.39 6.40
N THR A 401 -26.09 -3.36 6.78
CA THR A 401 -26.70 -3.45 8.12
C THR A 401 -26.01 -4.47 9.03
N GLY A 402 -24.93 -5.11 8.57
CA GLY A 402 -24.21 -6.15 9.32
C GLY A 402 -23.82 -7.35 8.45
N LEU A 403 -23.29 -8.39 9.08
CA LEU A 403 -22.94 -9.67 8.44
C LEU A 403 -24.02 -10.72 8.72
N ASP A 404 -24.22 -11.66 7.78
CA ASP A 404 -24.95 -12.90 8.05
C ASP A 404 -24.08 -13.93 8.79
N ALA A 405 -24.64 -15.11 9.08
CA ALA A 405 -23.96 -16.16 9.83
C ALA A 405 -22.71 -16.74 9.14
N ASN A 406 -22.53 -16.49 7.83
CA ASN A 406 -21.37 -16.95 7.07
C ASN A 406 -20.38 -15.80 6.78
N GLY A 407 -20.58 -14.63 7.39
CA GLY A 407 -19.75 -13.46 7.15
C GLY A 407 -20.06 -12.72 5.85
N ARG A 408 -21.21 -13.00 5.21
CA ARG A 408 -21.64 -12.25 4.02
C ARG A 408 -22.31 -10.94 4.44
N PRO A 409 -21.90 -9.79 3.89
CA PRO A 409 -22.56 -8.51 4.17
C PRO A 409 -24.03 -8.48 3.73
N ILE A 410 -24.89 -7.96 4.61
CA ILE A 410 -26.29 -7.66 4.32
C ILE A 410 -26.34 -6.22 3.84
N GLU A 411 -26.55 -6.02 2.53
CA GLU A 411 -26.58 -4.68 1.93
C GLU A 411 -27.73 -3.83 2.48
N ALA A 412 -27.43 -2.57 2.83
CA ALA A 412 -28.44 -1.61 3.23
C ALA A 412 -29.24 -1.10 2.02
N GLU A 413 -30.45 -0.60 2.28
CA GLU A 413 -31.24 0.07 1.24
C GLU A 413 -30.44 1.25 0.64
N GLY A 414 -30.38 1.34 -0.68
CA GLY A 414 -29.65 2.41 -1.37
C GLY A 414 -28.14 2.19 -1.52
N ALA A 415 -27.55 1.15 -0.92
CA ALA A 415 -26.11 0.86 -1.04
C ALA A 415 -25.63 0.77 -2.50
N ARG A 416 -26.47 0.25 -3.40
CA ARG A 416 -26.18 0.13 -4.84
C ARG A 416 -26.51 1.39 -5.66
N TYR A 417 -26.99 2.47 -5.03
CA TYR A 417 -27.21 3.78 -5.63
C TYR A 417 -28.02 3.80 -6.95
N LEU A 418 -29.00 2.90 -7.07
CA LEU A 418 -29.79 2.69 -8.29
C LEU A 418 -30.95 3.68 -8.48
N SER A 419 -31.17 4.59 -7.53
CA SER A 419 -32.32 5.51 -7.57
C SER A 419 -32.15 6.71 -8.52
N GLY A 420 -30.99 6.85 -9.17
CA GLY A 420 -30.65 8.04 -9.97
C GLY A 420 -30.18 9.24 -9.14
N LYS A 421 -30.24 9.15 -7.81
CA LYS A 421 -29.67 10.15 -6.89
C LYS A 421 -28.24 9.78 -6.50
N ALA A 422 -27.46 10.76 -6.03
CA ALA A 422 -26.18 10.50 -5.40
C ALA A 422 -26.39 10.01 -3.96
N HIS A 423 -25.81 8.88 -3.57
CA HIS A 423 -25.86 8.32 -2.23
C HIS A 423 -24.53 8.55 -1.53
N TRP A 424 -24.56 9.14 -0.35
CA TRP A 424 -23.37 9.41 0.45
C TRP A 424 -23.01 8.18 1.29
N LEU A 425 -22.05 7.39 0.83
CA LEU A 425 -21.70 6.11 1.43
C LEU A 425 -20.38 6.15 2.18
N THR A 426 -20.36 5.47 3.33
CA THR A 426 -19.24 5.31 4.27
C THR A 426 -18.91 3.81 4.39
N PRO A 427 -17.63 3.39 4.29
CA PRO A 427 -16.42 4.21 4.44
C PRO A 427 -15.87 4.94 3.19
N GLY A 428 -16.60 4.95 2.07
CA GLY A 428 -16.12 5.50 0.78
C GLY A 428 -14.87 4.78 0.20
N PRO A 429 -14.28 5.25 -0.91
CA PRO A 429 -13.25 4.49 -1.65
C PRO A 429 -11.89 4.44 -0.94
N LEU A 430 -11.63 5.37 -0.01
CA LEU A 430 -10.42 5.36 0.80
C LEU A 430 -10.51 4.34 1.95
N GLY A 431 -11.72 3.80 2.18
CA GLY A 431 -12.00 2.73 3.13
C GLY A 431 -11.97 3.15 4.58
N GLY A 432 -12.45 2.23 5.43
CA GLY A 432 -12.26 2.31 6.87
C GLY A 432 -10.80 2.10 7.25
N HIS A 433 -10.05 1.36 6.43
CA HIS A 433 -8.62 1.10 6.54
C HIS A 433 -8.09 0.87 5.12
N ASN A 434 -6.87 1.36 4.85
CA ASN A 434 -6.25 1.27 3.52
C ASN A 434 -4.90 0.54 3.63
N TRP A 435 -3.95 0.84 2.76
CA TRP A 435 -2.66 0.16 2.68
C TRP A 435 -1.71 0.36 3.88
N PHE A 436 -2.04 1.26 4.81
CA PHE A 436 -1.23 1.53 5.99
C PHE A 436 -1.13 0.28 6.86
N PRO A 437 0.05 -0.27 7.14
CA PRO A 437 0.08 -1.51 7.91
C PRO A 437 -0.48 -1.38 9.32
N MET A 438 -1.39 -2.29 9.69
CA MET A 438 -1.75 -2.55 11.09
C MET A 438 -0.69 -3.44 11.76
N ALA A 439 -0.72 -3.51 13.09
CA ALA A 439 0.17 -4.36 13.86
C ALA A 439 -0.60 -5.14 14.94
N PHE A 440 -0.18 -6.37 15.23
CA PHE A 440 -0.77 -7.22 16.27
C PHE A 440 0.24 -7.44 17.38
N ASN A 441 -0.12 -7.11 18.62
CA ASN A 441 0.73 -7.38 19.77
C ASN A 441 0.32 -8.68 20.44
N ARG A 442 1.21 -9.67 20.37
CA ARG A 442 1.00 -11.03 20.90
C ARG A 442 0.83 -11.06 22.42
N ASP A 443 1.36 -10.08 23.14
CA ASP A 443 1.30 -10.01 24.61
C ASP A 443 -0.03 -9.40 25.08
N THR A 444 -0.57 -8.41 24.37
CA THR A 444 -1.85 -7.77 24.71
C THR A 444 -3.05 -8.42 24.04
N GLY A 445 -2.83 -9.16 22.95
CA GLY A 445 -3.88 -9.71 22.10
C GLY A 445 -4.60 -8.65 21.25
N LEU A 446 -4.06 -7.43 21.15
CA LEU A 446 -4.72 -6.32 20.46
C LEU A 446 -4.13 -6.06 19.07
N VAL A 447 -4.99 -5.63 18.15
CA VAL A 447 -4.62 -5.18 16.80
C VAL A 447 -4.75 -3.65 16.73
N TYR A 448 -3.69 -2.98 16.31
CA TYR A 448 -3.65 -1.52 16.19
C TYR A 448 -3.88 -1.10 14.75
N ILE A 449 -4.98 -0.38 14.50
CA ILE A 449 -5.49 -0.12 13.16
C ILE A 449 -5.53 1.40 12.90
N PRO A 450 -4.78 1.90 11.89
CA PRO A 450 -5.00 3.22 11.30
C PRO A 450 -6.35 3.25 10.56
N THR A 451 -7.34 3.92 11.12
CA THR A 451 -8.68 3.99 10.56
C THR A 451 -8.95 5.31 9.84
N GLY A 452 -9.84 5.26 8.85
CA GLY A 452 -10.33 6.40 8.10
C GLY A 452 -11.84 6.59 8.24
N HIS A 453 -12.23 7.83 8.53
CA HIS A 453 -13.62 8.24 8.72
C HIS A 453 -13.95 9.26 7.64
N GLN A 454 -14.50 8.77 6.53
CA GLN A 454 -14.82 9.58 5.36
C GLN A 454 -15.99 8.97 4.58
N SER A 455 -16.67 9.82 3.82
CA SER A 455 -17.77 9.40 2.95
C SER A 455 -17.57 9.96 1.54
N MET A 456 -18.13 9.25 0.56
CA MET A 456 -18.18 9.71 -0.83
C MET A 456 -19.57 9.55 -1.42
N ALA A 457 -19.95 10.44 -2.34
CA ALA A 457 -21.10 10.25 -3.20
C ALA A 457 -20.88 9.11 -4.20
N TYR A 458 -21.88 8.25 -4.36
CA TYR A 458 -21.98 7.28 -5.43
C TYR A 458 -23.29 7.42 -6.16
N SER A 459 -23.31 7.25 -7.47
CA SER A 459 -24.52 7.45 -8.27
C SER A 459 -24.49 6.63 -9.53
N TYR A 460 -25.66 6.14 -9.91
CA TYR A 460 -25.90 5.50 -11.19
C TYR A 460 -27.15 6.07 -11.84
N ARG A 461 -27.02 6.42 -13.12
CA ARG A 461 -28.10 6.96 -13.94
C ARG A 461 -28.20 6.14 -15.22
N ALA A 462 -29.25 5.34 -15.33
CA ALA A 462 -29.49 4.51 -16.50
C ALA A 462 -29.91 5.31 -17.75
N ASP A 463 -30.41 6.54 -17.56
CA ASP A 463 -30.92 7.43 -18.62
C ASP A 463 -29.82 8.14 -19.41
N VAL A 464 -28.65 8.32 -18.81
CA VAL A 464 -27.41 8.75 -19.46
C VAL A 464 -26.56 7.51 -19.64
N GLY A 465 -26.58 6.94 -20.84
CA GLY A 465 -25.67 5.86 -21.20
C GLY A 465 -24.22 6.22 -20.84
N TYR A 466 -23.39 5.23 -20.54
CA TYR A 466 -22.00 5.45 -20.15
C TYR A 466 -21.24 6.24 -21.24
N ALA A 467 -21.01 7.52 -21.00
CA ALA A 467 -20.16 8.37 -21.82
C ALA A 467 -18.82 8.53 -21.12
N SER A 468 -17.75 7.98 -21.69
CA SER A 468 -16.38 8.03 -21.14
C SER A 468 -15.83 9.45 -20.91
N HIS A 469 -16.51 10.48 -21.39
CA HIS A 469 -16.10 11.89 -21.28
C HIS A 469 -16.77 12.62 -20.09
N GLU A 470 -17.78 12.02 -19.45
CA GLU A 470 -18.54 12.66 -18.36
C GLU A 470 -18.09 12.20 -16.95
N VAL A 471 -17.07 11.35 -16.85
CA VAL A 471 -16.57 10.77 -15.59
C VAL A 471 -15.15 11.24 -15.25
N PRO A 472 -14.76 11.31 -13.96
CA PRO A 472 -13.40 11.70 -13.59
C PRO A 472 -12.37 10.69 -14.12
N PHE A 473 -11.22 11.21 -14.57
CA PHE A 473 -10.17 10.54 -15.37
C PHE A 473 -10.44 10.42 -16.89
N GLY A 474 -11.58 10.90 -17.37
CA GLY A 474 -11.85 11.15 -18.79
C GLY A 474 -11.46 9.98 -19.73
N PRO A 475 -10.65 10.22 -20.80
CA PRO A 475 -10.37 9.23 -21.84
C PRO A 475 -9.53 8.03 -21.38
N LEU A 476 -9.06 8.01 -20.12
CA LEU A 476 -8.44 6.82 -19.51
C LEU A 476 -9.45 5.70 -19.25
N GLY A 477 -10.76 5.99 -19.37
CA GLY A 477 -11.82 4.99 -19.28
C GLY A 477 -12.03 4.47 -17.86
N GLY A 478 -11.81 5.30 -16.83
CA GLY A 478 -12.15 4.98 -15.45
C GLY A 478 -13.62 5.32 -15.15
N ASN A 479 -14.34 4.45 -14.45
CA ASN A 479 -15.65 4.77 -13.89
C ASN A 479 -15.60 4.48 -12.39
N MET A 480 -15.55 5.57 -11.63
CA MET A 480 -15.48 5.58 -10.17
C MET A 480 -16.86 5.68 -9.52
N SER A 481 -17.93 5.33 -10.23
CA SER A 481 -19.31 5.40 -9.72
C SER A 481 -19.74 6.79 -9.22
N LEU A 482 -19.13 7.85 -9.75
CA LEU A 482 -19.39 9.25 -9.41
C LEU A 482 -20.10 9.97 -10.55
N ASP A 483 -21.20 10.64 -10.24
CA ASP A 483 -21.80 11.66 -11.09
C ASP A 483 -21.30 13.02 -10.60
N GLY A 484 -20.53 13.71 -11.45
CA GLY A 484 -19.99 15.04 -11.15
C GLY A 484 -21.07 16.12 -10.99
N LYS A 485 -22.36 15.80 -11.21
CA LYS A 485 -23.49 16.74 -11.11
C LYS A 485 -23.91 17.01 -9.66
N LEU A 486 -23.39 18.12 -9.10
CA LEU A 486 -23.65 18.57 -7.73
C LEU A 486 -25.08 19.11 -7.50
N TYR A 487 -25.85 19.40 -8.55
CA TYR A 487 -27.24 19.87 -8.42
C TYR A 487 -28.26 18.74 -8.18
N ASN A 488 -27.84 17.49 -8.24
CA ASN A 488 -28.70 16.36 -7.89
C ASN A 488 -28.78 16.26 -6.36
N GLU A 489 -30.01 16.25 -5.82
CA GLU A 489 -30.23 16.11 -4.38
C GLU A 489 -29.64 14.77 -3.88
N PRO A 490 -28.68 14.79 -2.94
CA PRO A 490 -28.07 13.56 -2.44
C PRO A 490 -28.94 12.88 -1.38
N VAL A 491 -28.77 11.57 -1.26
CA VAL A 491 -29.25 10.76 -0.13
C VAL A 491 -28.14 10.73 0.91
N PHE A 492 -28.44 11.18 2.12
CA PHE A 492 -27.48 11.30 3.21
C PHE A 492 -27.99 10.54 4.45
N ASP A 493 -27.11 9.74 5.07
CA ASP A 493 -27.35 9.27 6.44
C ASP A 493 -26.82 10.33 7.41
N PRO A 494 -27.65 10.91 8.31
CA PRO A 494 -27.23 11.93 9.27
C PRO A 494 -26.09 11.49 10.21
N LYS A 495 -25.82 10.19 10.34
CA LYS A 495 -24.71 9.64 11.13
C LYS A 495 -23.40 9.54 10.35
N ALA A 496 -23.43 9.63 9.03
CA ALA A 496 -22.25 9.53 8.19
C ALA A 496 -21.35 10.76 8.36
N PRO A 497 -20.01 10.62 8.20
CA PRO A 497 -19.12 11.74 8.08
C PRO A 497 -19.64 12.74 7.04
N PRO A 498 -19.79 14.04 7.41
CA PRO A 498 -20.24 15.08 6.51
C PRO A 498 -19.39 15.16 5.24
N PRO A 499 -19.96 15.63 4.11
CA PRO A 499 -19.19 15.89 2.91
C PRO A 499 -17.96 16.77 3.18
N GLY A 500 -16.80 16.34 2.68
CA GLY A 500 -15.55 17.08 2.86
C GLY A 500 -14.84 16.90 4.21
N GLN A 501 -15.51 16.33 5.22
CA GLN A 501 -14.85 15.97 6.47
C GLN A 501 -14.11 14.64 6.31
N ARG A 502 -12.79 14.67 6.49
CA ARG A 502 -11.94 13.47 6.41
C ARG A 502 -11.04 13.42 7.63
N SER A 503 -11.37 12.56 8.60
CA SER A 503 -10.61 12.39 9.84
C SER A 503 -10.16 10.94 10.01
N GLY A 504 -9.15 10.72 10.83
CA GLY A 504 -8.65 9.37 11.14
C GLY A 504 -8.74 9.05 12.61
N ARG A 505 -8.52 7.80 12.95
CA ARG A 505 -8.22 7.37 14.32
C ARG A 505 -7.19 6.27 14.32
N LEU A 506 -6.33 6.23 15.33
CA LEU A 506 -5.60 5.00 15.68
C LEU A 506 -6.41 4.28 16.75
N ILE A 507 -6.90 3.08 16.45
CA ILE A 507 -7.65 2.25 17.42
C ILE A 507 -6.84 1.04 17.84
N ALA A 508 -7.02 0.57 19.07
CA ALA A 508 -6.71 -0.79 19.48
C ALA A 508 -7.98 -1.61 19.51
N TYR A 509 -8.00 -2.67 18.71
CA TYR A 509 -9.14 -3.56 18.53
C TYR A 509 -8.83 -4.94 19.14
N ASP A 510 -9.75 -5.47 19.93
CA ASP A 510 -9.69 -6.84 20.43
C ASP A 510 -10.35 -7.78 19.40
N PRO A 511 -9.59 -8.63 18.69
CA PRO A 511 -10.11 -9.48 17.63
C PRO A 511 -10.96 -10.64 18.15
N ILE A 512 -10.97 -10.93 19.46
CA ILE A 512 -11.77 -12.00 20.07
C ILE A 512 -13.09 -11.42 20.61
N LYS A 513 -13.03 -10.26 21.26
CA LYS A 513 -14.22 -9.59 21.81
C LYS A 513 -14.96 -8.70 20.82
N HIS A 514 -14.33 -8.39 19.70
CA HIS A 514 -14.82 -7.49 18.66
C HIS A 514 -15.09 -6.06 19.13
N GLU A 515 -14.25 -5.53 20.02
CA GLU A 515 -14.43 -4.20 20.60
C GLU A 515 -13.21 -3.31 20.45
N GLU A 516 -13.45 -2.01 20.33
CA GLU A 516 -12.43 -0.98 20.49
C GLU A 516 -12.07 -0.87 21.98
N VAL A 517 -10.83 -1.17 22.33
CA VAL A 517 -10.29 -1.04 23.70
C VAL A 517 -9.93 0.42 24.00
N TRP A 518 -9.34 1.09 23.02
CA TRP A 518 -9.08 2.53 23.04
C TRP A 518 -8.95 3.07 21.61
N GLY A 519 -9.13 4.38 21.44
CA GLY A 519 -8.96 5.05 20.15
C GLY A 519 -8.52 6.50 20.30
N ILE A 520 -7.64 6.94 19.40
CA ILE A 520 -7.07 8.29 19.38
C ILE A 520 -7.47 8.98 18.09
N ASP A 521 -8.21 10.07 18.20
CA ASP A 521 -8.61 10.87 17.04
C ASP A 521 -7.40 11.55 16.41
N GLN A 522 -7.37 11.56 15.07
CA GLN A 522 -6.35 12.17 14.25
C GLN A 522 -7.01 13.10 13.24
N PRO A 523 -6.45 14.30 12.99
CA PRO A 523 -7.11 15.32 12.18
C PRO A 523 -7.23 14.95 10.71
N PHE A 524 -6.47 13.96 10.26
CA PHE A 524 -6.52 13.42 8.90
C PHE A 524 -6.65 11.90 8.96
N PHE A 525 -7.28 11.27 7.97
CA PHE A 525 -7.45 9.81 7.87
C PHE A 525 -6.23 9.07 7.29
N TYR A 526 -5.31 9.83 6.70
CA TYR A 526 -4.22 9.31 5.87
C TYR A 526 -2.91 9.28 6.70
N ASN A 527 -2.95 8.63 7.87
CA ASN A 527 -1.81 8.51 8.79
C ASN A 527 -1.03 7.21 8.55
N GLY A 528 0.23 7.19 8.94
CA GLY A 528 1.13 6.09 8.65
C GLY A 528 0.77 4.76 9.30
N GLY A 529 1.42 3.70 8.82
CA GLY A 529 1.30 2.38 9.42
C GLY A 529 1.91 2.28 10.82
N VAL A 530 1.70 1.13 11.45
CA VAL A 530 1.97 0.89 12.87
C VAL A 530 3.03 -0.19 13.05
N LEU A 531 3.80 -0.05 14.13
CA LEU A 531 4.67 -1.07 14.70
C LEU A 531 4.29 -1.27 16.17
N THR A 532 4.40 -2.50 16.67
CA THR A 532 4.32 -2.76 18.12
C THR A 532 5.49 -3.59 18.60
N THR A 533 5.82 -3.52 19.89
CA THR A 533 6.95 -4.24 20.48
C THR A 533 6.56 -4.97 21.74
N ALA A 534 7.37 -5.96 22.08
CA ALA A 534 7.29 -6.74 23.30
C ALA A 534 7.60 -5.94 24.58
N ALA A 535 7.97 -4.66 24.43
CA ALA A 535 8.11 -3.69 25.51
C ALA A 535 6.77 -2.99 25.86
N GLY A 536 5.66 -3.40 25.23
CA GLY A 536 4.35 -2.79 25.46
C GLY A 536 4.22 -1.43 24.79
N LEU A 537 4.87 -1.23 23.64
CA LEU A 537 4.84 0.04 22.90
C LEU A 537 4.15 -0.11 21.54
N VAL A 538 3.51 0.97 21.09
CA VAL A 538 2.92 1.14 19.76
C VAL A 538 3.49 2.41 19.13
N MET A 539 3.91 2.34 17.87
CA MET A 539 4.59 3.44 17.20
C MET A 539 3.90 3.78 15.89
N GLN A 540 3.64 5.07 15.64
CA GLN A 540 3.00 5.56 14.42
C GLN A 540 3.44 7.00 14.13
N GLY A 541 3.65 7.33 12.86
CA GLY A 541 3.71 8.72 12.40
C GLY A 541 2.38 9.16 11.78
N ASP A 542 1.99 10.41 11.98
CA ASP A 542 0.73 10.95 11.47
C ASP A 542 0.89 11.99 10.35
N ALA A 543 -0.23 12.44 9.79
CA ALA A 543 -0.29 13.41 8.72
C ALA A 543 0.22 14.81 9.12
N GLU A 544 0.24 15.14 10.42
CA GLU A 544 0.77 16.42 10.95
C GLU A 544 2.29 16.38 11.12
N GLY A 545 2.92 15.23 10.84
CA GLY A 545 4.36 15.05 10.95
C GLY A 545 4.81 14.80 12.38
N ILE A 546 3.95 14.26 13.24
CA ILE A 546 4.31 13.82 14.58
C ILE A 546 4.51 12.31 14.57
N PHE A 547 5.71 11.87 14.92
CA PHE A 547 6.01 10.49 15.24
C PHE A 547 5.76 10.26 16.74
N SER A 548 4.85 9.36 17.08
CA SER A 548 4.45 9.06 18.46
C SER A 548 4.81 7.64 18.84
N ILE A 549 5.32 7.47 20.06
CA ILE A 549 5.42 6.18 20.76
C ILE A 549 4.40 6.21 21.90
N ARG A 550 3.57 5.17 21.95
CA ARG A 550 2.43 5.06 22.85
C ARG A 550 2.52 3.80 23.70
N ASP A 551 1.90 3.86 24.87
CA ASP A 551 1.61 2.66 25.66
C ASP A 551 0.60 1.77 24.90
N ALA A 552 0.93 0.50 24.71
CA ALA A 552 0.13 -0.44 23.94
C ALA A 552 -1.24 -0.71 24.58
N SER A 553 -1.34 -0.64 25.89
CA SER A 553 -2.57 -0.98 26.64
C SER A 553 -3.53 0.19 26.77
N THR A 554 -3.02 1.44 26.78
CA THR A 554 -3.85 2.63 27.04
C THR A 554 -3.93 3.62 25.88
N GLY A 555 -3.01 3.54 24.91
CA GLY A 555 -2.90 4.52 23.81
C GLY A 555 -2.26 5.87 24.22
N GLU A 556 -1.87 6.02 25.49
CA GLU A 556 -1.20 7.21 26.01
C GLU A 556 0.11 7.47 25.25
N ALA A 557 0.29 8.68 24.72
CA ALA A 557 1.57 9.08 24.13
C ALA A 557 2.62 9.28 25.24
N VAL A 558 3.66 8.44 25.22
CA VAL A 558 4.76 8.46 26.19
C VAL A 558 6.02 9.12 25.62
N TRP A 559 6.09 9.30 24.30
CA TRP A 559 7.15 10.05 23.63
C TRP A 559 6.66 10.53 22.25
N GLN A 560 7.09 11.71 21.83
CA GLN A 560 6.75 12.28 20.52
C GLN A 560 7.92 13.03 19.90
N TYR A 561 7.94 13.08 18.57
CA TYR A 561 8.96 13.78 17.80
C TYR A 561 8.38 14.39 16.52
N ASP A 562 8.69 15.66 16.25
CA ASP A 562 8.29 16.35 15.02
C ASP A 562 9.26 15.99 13.88
N VAL A 563 8.78 15.16 12.96
CA VAL A 563 9.48 14.72 11.74
C VAL A 563 9.19 15.62 10.52
N ARG A 564 8.61 16.80 10.76
CA ARG A 564 8.44 17.94 9.84
C ARG A 564 7.43 17.77 8.72
N SER A 565 7.19 16.56 8.25
CA SER A 565 6.30 16.26 7.12
C SER A 565 5.40 15.09 7.45
N GLY A 566 4.21 15.06 6.86
CA GLY A 566 3.25 13.99 7.08
C GLY A 566 3.83 12.61 6.74
N VAL A 567 3.46 11.63 7.55
CA VAL A 567 4.01 10.27 7.50
C VAL A 567 2.98 9.30 6.94
N LEU A 568 3.44 8.43 6.03
CA LEU A 568 2.63 7.38 5.43
C LEU A 568 3.23 5.98 5.68
N ALA A 569 4.55 5.85 5.65
CA ALA A 569 5.23 4.58 5.89
C ALA A 569 5.09 4.14 7.36
N PRO A 570 5.07 2.81 7.63
CA PRO A 570 5.19 2.30 8.99
C PRO A 570 6.63 2.48 9.51
N PRO A 571 6.82 2.67 10.83
CA PRO A 571 8.13 2.52 11.46
C PRO A 571 8.59 1.04 11.47
N ILE A 572 9.89 0.85 11.59
CA ILE A 572 10.51 -0.45 11.90
C ILE A 572 11.45 -0.31 13.10
N THR A 573 11.77 -1.44 13.75
CA THR A 573 12.83 -1.49 14.76
C THR A 573 13.69 -2.71 14.54
N TYR A 574 14.99 -2.55 14.77
CA TYR A 574 16.02 -3.56 14.54
C TYR A 574 17.16 -3.33 15.56
N ALA A 575 18.07 -4.29 15.69
CA ALA A 575 19.25 -4.16 16.54
C ALA A 575 20.52 -4.44 15.76
N VAL A 576 21.54 -3.61 15.96
CA VAL A 576 22.86 -3.76 15.35
C VAL A 576 23.89 -3.49 16.42
N ASP A 577 24.88 -4.36 16.53
CA ASP A 577 26.00 -4.17 17.47
C ASP A 577 25.57 -3.99 18.94
N GLY A 578 24.46 -4.64 19.31
CA GLY A 578 23.88 -4.59 20.66
C GLY A 578 23.04 -3.36 20.96
N GLU A 579 22.84 -2.46 19.98
CA GLU A 579 21.99 -1.28 20.11
C GLU A 579 20.71 -1.45 19.28
N GLN A 580 19.56 -1.17 19.90
CA GLN A 580 18.27 -1.11 19.25
C GLN A 580 18.07 0.26 18.60
N TYR A 581 17.59 0.23 17.37
CA TYR A 581 17.25 1.39 16.57
C TYR A 581 15.77 1.37 16.20
N ILE A 582 15.21 2.56 15.99
CA ILE A 582 13.91 2.75 15.36
C ILE A 582 14.14 3.58 14.10
N SER A 583 13.59 3.17 12.97
CA SER A 583 13.67 3.93 11.72
C SER A 583 12.29 4.19 11.13
N LEU A 584 12.14 5.38 10.56
CA LEU A 584 10.90 5.84 9.92
C LEU A 584 11.22 6.60 8.64
N LEU A 585 10.61 6.17 7.54
CA LEU A 585 10.62 6.91 6.29
C LEU A 585 9.48 7.94 6.29
N VAL A 586 9.83 9.19 6.04
CA VAL A 586 8.90 10.32 6.09
C VAL A 586 8.83 10.94 4.71
N GLY A 587 7.61 11.05 4.18
CA GLY A 587 7.38 11.59 2.84
C GLY A 587 5.89 11.62 2.52
N TRP A 588 5.31 12.82 2.53
CA TRP A 588 3.90 13.02 2.26
C TRP A 588 3.56 12.87 0.77
N GLY A 589 2.42 12.24 0.47
CA GLY A 589 1.96 11.99 -0.90
C GLY A 589 0.91 10.88 -0.97
N GLY A 590 1.00 9.99 -1.97
CA GLY A 590 -0.13 9.11 -2.31
C GLY A 590 -1.28 9.90 -2.95
N SER A 591 -2.41 9.25 -3.26
CA SER A 591 -3.58 9.91 -3.89
C SER A 591 -4.05 11.14 -3.11
N GLN A 592 -4.10 11.03 -1.79
CA GLN A 592 -4.65 12.07 -0.92
C GLN A 592 -3.62 13.14 -0.58
N GLY A 593 -2.35 12.75 -0.38
CA GLY A 593 -1.29 13.71 -0.16
C GLY A 593 -0.88 14.49 -1.42
N LEU A 594 -1.38 14.15 -2.61
CA LEU A 594 -1.34 15.03 -3.78
C LEU A 594 -2.27 16.24 -3.59
N LEU A 595 -3.49 15.98 -3.13
CA LEU A 595 -4.58 16.95 -3.06
C LEU A 595 -4.47 17.88 -1.85
N ALA A 596 -4.13 17.32 -0.68
CA ALA A 596 -4.11 18.05 0.58
C ALA A 596 -2.87 17.69 1.42
N LYS A 597 -2.60 18.50 2.45
CA LYS A 597 -1.57 18.25 3.47
C LYS A 597 -2.05 18.78 4.82
N ALA A 598 -1.63 18.16 5.91
CA ALA A 598 -1.90 18.63 7.28
C ALA A 598 -0.70 19.36 7.91
N VAL A 599 0.26 19.80 7.08
CA VAL A 599 1.44 20.54 7.50
C VAL A 599 1.60 21.83 6.69
N ASP A 600 2.16 22.86 7.32
CA ASP A 600 2.38 24.17 6.70
C ASP A 600 3.35 24.15 5.51
N LYS A 601 4.20 23.12 5.43
CA LYS A 601 5.24 22.96 4.42
C LYS A 601 5.62 21.51 4.22
N LEU A 602 5.81 21.10 2.96
CA LEU A 602 6.36 19.81 2.63
C LEU A 602 7.89 19.84 2.60
N TYR A 603 8.49 19.00 3.43
CA TYR A 603 9.92 18.76 3.47
C TYR A 603 10.31 17.68 2.45
N PRO A 604 11.56 17.68 1.96
CA PRO A 604 12.09 16.54 1.24
C PRO A 604 11.96 15.27 2.09
N GLY A 605 11.66 14.17 1.43
CA GLY A 605 11.50 12.87 2.03
C GLY A 605 12.78 12.49 2.76
N THR A 606 12.65 11.98 3.97
CA THR A 606 13.77 11.78 4.89
C THR A 606 13.59 10.46 5.63
N LEU A 607 14.67 9.70 5.73
CA LEU A 607 14.77 8.56 6.65
C LEU A 607 15.29 9.09 7.99
N TYR A 608 14.50 8.96 9.04
CA TYR A 608 14.89 9.27 10.41
C TYR A 608 15.20 7.99 11.16
N THR A 609 16.27 8.00 11.95
CA THR A 609 16.66 6.87 12.79
C THR A 609 17.01 7.32 14.20
N TRP A 610 16.42 6.68 15.21
CA TRP A 610 16.64 6.96 16.64
C TRP A 610 17.28 5.77 17.35
N LYS A 611 18.01 6.07 18.42
CA LYS A 611 18.49 5.08 19.40
C LYS A 611 18.62 5.74 20.78
N LEU A 612 18.82 4.93 21.82
CA LEU A 612 19.18 5.45 23.14
C LEU A 612 20.53 6.19 23.08
N GLY A 613 20.59 7.38 23.66
CA GLY A 613 21.76 8.26 23.63
C GLY A 613 21.99 9.01 22.31
N GLY A 614 21.07 8.92 21.34
CA GLY A 614 21.16 9.67 20.10
C GLY A 614 21.14 11.19 20.34
N SER A 615 22.00 11.94 19.64
CA SER A 615 22.15 13.39 19.81
C SER A 615 22.28 14.16 18.49
N ALA A 616 21.98 13.51 17.35
CA ALA A 616 21.96 14.17 16.06
C ALA A 616 20.86 15.26 16.01
N VAL A 617 21.09 16.27 15.18
CA VAL A 617 20.20 17.43 15.07
C VAL A 617 19.21 17.20 13.94
N ALA A 618 17.93 17.39 14.24
CA ALA A 618 16.86 17.34 13.25
C ALA A 618 17.03 18.44 12.18
N PRO A 619 16.54 18.25 10.95
CA PRO A 619 16.36 19.35 10.01
C PRO A 619 15.58 20.51 10.64
N ALA A 620 16.07 21.73 10.41
CA ALA A 620 15.46 22.94 10.95
C ALA A 620 14.04 23.13 10.42
N LYS A 621 13.12 23.58 11.28
CA LYS A 621 11.78 23.98 10.83
C LYS A 621 11.91 25.21 9.91
N GLN A 622 11.10 25.25 8.85
CA GLN A 622 11.10 26.24 7.79
C GLN A 622 9.74 26.95 7.82
N ALA A 623 9.71 28.22 7.42
CA ALA A 623 8.46 28.95 7.28
C ALA A 623 7.56 28.29 6.22
N SER A 624 6.24 28.41 6.41
CA SER A 624 5.23 27.94 5.46
C SER A 624 5.52 28.41 4.04
N ASP A 625 5.25 27.55 3.06
CA ASP A 625 5.33 27.87 1.63
C ASP A 625 3.96 28.09 1.00
N MET A 626 2.90 28.20 1.81
CA MET A 626 1.54 28.42 1.33
C MET A 626 1.39 29.83 0.75
N ALA A 627 1.22 29.90 -0.58
CA ALA A 627 0.90 31.14 -1.27
C ALA A 627 -0.52 31.63 -0.91
N ALA A 628 -0.73 32.94 -0.96
CA ALA A 628 -2.08 33.51 -0.89
C ALA A 628 -2.92 33.09 -2.11
N LEU A 629 -4.24 33.18 -1.99
CA LEU A 629 -5.13 33.03 -3.14
C LEU A 629 -4.79 34.07 -4.21
N THR A 630 -4.86 33.68 -5.48
CA THR A 630 -4.52 34.58 -6.60
C THR A 630 -5.44 35.80 -6.61
N GLU A 631 -4.90 37.01 -6.77
CA GLU A 631 -5.74 38.22 -6.84
C GLU A 631 -6.40 38.43 -8.21
N LEU A 632 -6.05 37.61 -9.20
CA LEU A 632 -6.70 37.62 -10.50
C LEU A 632 -8.21 37.31 -10.39
N THR A 633 -8.97 37.91 -11.29
CA THR A 633 -10.42 37.76 -11.41
C THR A 633 -10.79 37.33 -12.83
N THR A 634 -12.04 36.91 -13.03
CA THR A 634 -12.59 36.61 -14.34
C THR A 634 -13.80 37.48 -14.63
N ASP A 635 -13.94 37.93 -15.88
CA ASP A 635 -15.13 38.64 -16.40
C ASP A 635 -16.05 37.67 -17.18
N ALA A 636 -15.76 36.38 -17.16
CA ALA A 636 -16.58 35.37 -17.83
C ALA A 636 -17.98 35.28 -17.21
N ASP A 637 -18.98 34.95 -18.02
CA ASP A 637 -20.32 34.73 -17.51
C ASP A 637 -20.39 33.48 -16.60
N LEU A 638 -21.42 33.42 -15.76
CA LEU A 638 -21.59 32.33 -14.80
C LEU A 638 -21.85 30.96 -15.47
N ILE A 639 -22.32 30.94 -16.72
CA ILE A 639 -22.51 29.71 -17.49
C ILE A 639 -21.13 29.16 -17.89
N ALA A 640 -20.19 30.01 -18.28
CA ALA A 640 -18.80 29.64 -18.55
C ALA A 640 -18.09 29.13 -17.30
N VAL A 641 -18.32 29.75 -16.14
CA VAL A 641 -17.85 29.23 -14.84
C VAL A 641 -18.42 27.82 -14.58
N GLY A 642 -19.71 27.61 -14.80
CA GLY A 642 -20.35 26.30 -14.66
C GLY A 642 -19.79 25.22 -15.61
N ARG A 643 -19.50 25.58 -16.87
CA ARG A 643 -18.80 24.68 -17.83
C ARG A 643 -17.37 24.39 -17.36
N GLY A 644 -16.65 25.41 -16.91
CA GLY A 644 -15.31 25.28 -16.37
C GLY A 644 -15.23 24.32 -15.18
N PHE A 645 -16.22 24.41 -14.29
CA PHE A 645 -16.36 23.49 -13.17
C PHE A 645 -16.53 22.03 -13.65
N ASN A 646 -17.42 21.77 -14.62
CA ASN A 646 -17.58 20.44 -15.21
C ASN A 646 -16.25 19.88 -15.76
N HIS A 647 -15.53 20.66 -16.56
CA HIS A 647 -14.26 20.21 -17.14
C HIS A 647 -13.17 19.99 -16.08
N PHE A 648 -13.11 20.86 -15.06
CA PHE A 648 -12.16 20.72 -13.97
C PHE A 648 -12.37 19.42 -13.18
N ILE A 649 -13.62 19.10 -12.82
CA ILE A 649 -13.93 17.86 -12.11
C ILE A 649 -13.50 16.64 -12.92
N ASN A 650 -13.71 16.64 -14.24
CA ASN A 650 -13.43 15.48 -15.07
C ASN A 650 -11.94 15.27 -15.37
N VAL A 651 -11.16 16.36 -15.47
CA VAL A 651 -9.78 16.31 -16.00
C VAL A 651 -8.72 16.72 -14.97
N CYS A 652 -9.04 17.63 -14.05
CA CYS A 652 -8.05 18.23 -13.14
C CYS A 652 -8.15 17.69 -11.71
N SER A 653 -9.36 17.37 -11.24
CA SER A 653 -9.64 17.07 -9.81
C SER A 653 -8.95 15.81 -9.28
N GLY A 654 -8.54 14.88 -10.16
CA GLY A 654 -7.76 13.70 -9.77
C GLY A 654 -6.36 14.04 -9.23
N CYS A 655 -5.84 15.23 -9.55
CA CYS A 655 -4.54 15.70 -9.05
C CYS A 655 -4.66 17.01 -8.27
N HIS A 656 -5.56 17.93 -8.63
CA HIS A 656 -5.61 19.27 -8.05
C HIS A 656 -6.89 19.51 -7.24
N GLU A 657 -6.70 19.96 -5.99
CA GLU A 657 -7.75 20.54 -5.14
C GLU A 657 -7.59 22.07 -5.10
N LEU A 658 -8.71 22.79 -4.99
CA LEU A 658 -8.71 24.26 -4.96
C LEU A 658 -9.02 24.79 -3.57
N GLY A 659 -8.30 25.83 -3.15
CA GLY A 659 -8.55 26.57 -1.93
C GLY A 659 -7.89 26.02 -0.67
N ALA A 660 -7.68 24.71 -0.58
CA ALA A 660 -7.12 24.03 0.58
C ALA A 660 -5.59 24.15 0.72
N GLY A 661 -4.89 24.84 -0.20
CA GLY A 661 -3.43 25.03 -0.13
C GLY A 661 -2.60 23.94 -0.83
N GLY A 662 -3.28 22.90 -1.33
CA GLY A 662 -2.67 21.81 -2.10
C GLY A 662 -1.83 20.86 -1.24
N GLY A 663 -1.50 19.70 -1.78
CA GLY A 663 -0.60 18.73 -1.17
C GLY A 663 0.78 18.77 -1.82
N ALA A 664 1.19 17.63 -2.35
CA ALA A 664 2.42 17.44 -3.11
C ALA A 664 2.33 18.04 -4.53
N VAL A 665 1.14 18.45 -4.98
CA VAL A 665 0.96 19.28 -6.19
C VAL A 665 0.30 20.62 -5.85
N PRO A 666 0.53 21.67 -6.67
CA PRO A 666 0.04 23.01 -6.35
C PRO A 666 -1.49 23.14 -6.36
N ASP A 667 -2.01 23.97 -5.45
CA ASP A 667 -3.36 24.53 -5.51
C ASP A 667 -3.41 25.61 -6.59
N ILE A 668 -4.15 25.34 -7.68
CA ILE A 668 -4.19 26.24 -8.85
C ILE A 668 -4.85 27.58 -8.49
N ALA A 669 -5.74 27.64 -7.49
CA ALA A 669 -6.36 28.87 -7.02
C ALA A 669 -5.37 29.81 -6.30
N ARG A 670 -4.15 29.34 -6.03
CA ARG A 670 -3.03 30.10 -5.42
C ARG A 670 -1.88 30.35 -6.39
N SER A 671 -2.08 30.06 -7.68
CA SER A 671 -1.07 30.28 -8.71
C SER A 671 -0.86 31.76 -9.01
N SER A 672 0.38 32.13 -9.34
CA SER A 672 0.75 33.51 -9.65
C SER A 672 0.32 33.95 -11.05
N ASP A 673 0.34 35.25 -11.29
CA ASP A 673 0.09 35.83 -12.61
C ASP A 673 0.98 35.24 -13.71
N ALA A 674 2.24 34.92 -13.36
CA ALA A 674 3.18 34.30 -14.28
C ALA A 674 2.76 32.88 -14.70
N VAL A 675 2.09 32.11 -13.82
CA VAL A 675 1.54 30.80 -14.19
C VAL A 675 0.34 30.98 -15.11
N PHE A 676 -0.57 31.91 -14.78
CA PHE A 676 -1.77 32.16 -15.58
C PHE A 676 -1.50 32.83 -16.94
N SER A 677 -0.33 33.46 -17.14
CA SER A 677 0.08 34.05 -18.42
C SER A 677 0.57 33.02 -19.44
N ILE A 678 1.08 31.87 -18.98
CA ILE A 678 1.49 30.74 -19.83
C ILE A 678 0.59 29.51 -19.65
N TYR A 679 -0.63 29.70 -19.16
CA TYR A 679 -1.55 28.61 -18.80
C TYR A 679 -1.84 27.65 -19.95
N GLU A 680 -1.95 28.17 -21.19
CA GLU A 680 -2.12 27.36 -22.40
C GLU A 680 -0.89 26.49 -22.70
N ASP A 681 0.31 27.04 -22.54
CA ASP A 681 1.54 26.29 -22.78
C ASP A 681 1.73 25.18 -21.75
N ILE A 682 1.34 25.42 -20.50
CA ILE A 682 1.35 24.41 -19.44
C ILE A 682 0.35 23.28 -19.76
N VAL A 683 -0.92 23.62 -19.99
CA VAL A 683 -2.01 22.64 -20.03
C VAL A 683 -2.13 21.95 -21.39
N LEU A 684 -2.03 22.68 -22.51
CA LEU A 684 -2.27 22.12 -23.86
C LEU A 684 -0.98 21.78 -24.61
N LYS A 685 0.17 22.32 -24.20
CA LYS A 685 1.46 22.13 -24.90
C LYS A 685 2.51 21.40 -24.06
N GLY A 686 2.21 21.11 -22.79
CA GLY A 686 3.05 20.30 -21.92
C GLY A 686 4.33 21.00 -21.45
N ALA A 687 4.31 22.32 -21.23
CA ALA A 687 5.48 23.06 -20.73
C ALA A 687 6.03 22.54 -19.39
N LEU A 688 5.20 21.84 -18.60
CA LEU A 688 5.58 21.19 -17.34
C LEU A 688 5.52 19.65 -17.37
N ALA A 689 5.52 19.04 -18.57
CA ALA A 689 5.43 17.58 -18.72
C ALA A 689 6.58 16.83 -18.04
N SER A 690 7.79 17.38 -18.06
CA SER A 690 8.96 16.80 -17.37
C SER A 690 8.82 16.79 -15.84
N GLN A 691 7.93 17.61 -15.29
CA GLN A 691 7.63 17.66 -13.85
C GLN A 691 6.41 16.80 -13.48
N GLY A 692 5.81 16.10 -14.46
CA GLY A 692 4.66 15.23 -14.26
C GLY A 692 3.30 15.86 -14.52
N MET A 693 3.21 17.13 -14.99
CA MET A 693 1.95 17.73 -15.45
C MET A 693 1.61 17.21 -16.85
N PRO A 694 0.53 16.43 -17.04
CA PRO A 694 0.23 15.84 -18.34
C PRO A 694 -0.05 16.89 -19.42
N ASN A 695 0.32 16.58 -20.67
CA ASN A 695 -0.16 17.35 -21.83
C ASN A 695 -1.61 16.96 -22.12
N LEU A 696 -2.52 17.93 -21.98
CA LEU A 696 -3.96 17.73 -22.13
C LEU A 696 -4.51 18.29 -23.46
N GLY A 697 -3.66 18.70 -24.40
CA GLY A 697 -4.08 19.25 -25.70
C GLY A 697 -4.85 18.27 -26.60
N ALA A 698 -4.78 16.96 -26.31
CA ALA A 698 -5.60 15.95 -26.97
C ALA A 698 -6.96 15.74 -26.31
N VAL A 699 -7.18 16.29 -25.11
CA VAL A 699 -8.37 16.08 -24.28
C VAL A 699 -9.17 17.37 -24.12
N LEU A 700 -8.49 18.52 -24.09
CA LEU A 700 -9.08 19.84 -23.90
C LEU A 700 -8.77 20.72 -25.11
N ASN A 701 -9.76 21.51 -25.53
CA ASN A 701 -9.57 22.60 -26.49
C ASN A 701 -9.37 23.96 -25.77
N GLN A 702 -9.04 25.00 -26.55
CA GLN A 702 -8.78 26.34 -26.01
C GLN A 702 -9.97 26.95 -25.25
N GLN A 703 -11.21 26.72 -25.71
CA GLN A 703 -12.40 27.24 -25.05
C GLN A 703 -12.65 26.53 -23.71
N GLU A 704 -12.48 25.20 -23.67
CA GLU A 704 -12.62 24.43 -22.43
C GLU A 704 -11.56 24.85 -21.40
N LEU A 705 -10.32 25.11 -21.86
CA LEU A 705 -9.29 25.67 -20.99
C LEU A 705 -9.64 27.07 -20.46
N ALA A 706 -10.22 27.93 -21.31
CA ALA A 706 -10.66 29.26 -20.89
C ALA A 706 -11.78 29.18 -19.85
N ASP A 707 -12.73 28.27 -20.03
CA ASP A 707 -13.80 28.00 -19.07
C ASP A 707 -13.22 27.47 -17.74
N ILE A 708 -12.27 26.51 -17.77
CA ILE A 708 -11.56 26.03 -16.55
C ILE A 708 -10.86 27.19 -15.84
N LYS A 709 -10.14 28.05 -16.58
CA LYS A 709 -9.47 29.22 -16.01
C LYS A 709 -10.48 30.16 -15.35
N ALA A 710 -11.62 30.42 -15.98
CA ALA A 710 -12.69 31.22 -15.39
C ALA A 710 -13.20 30.60 -14.08
N TYR A 711 -13.44 29.29 -14.06
CA TYR A 711 -13.83 28.58 -12.84
C TYR A 711 -12.80 28.72 -11.71
N VAL A 712 -11.51 28.50 -11.97
CA VAL A 712 -10.46 28.59 -10.95
C VAL A 712 -10.38 30.00 -10.36
N LEU A 713 -10.43 31.04 -11.21
CA LEU A 713 -10.38 32.43 -10.76
C LEU A 713 -11.65 32.83 -10.00
N TYR A 714 -12.81 32.37 -10.44
CA TYR A 714 -14.08 32.55 -9.73
C TYR A 714 -14.02 31.92 -8.33
N HIS A 715 -13.59 30.65 -8.25
CA HIS A 715 -13.44 29.92 -7.01
C HIS A 715 -12.51 30.66 -6.03
N ALA A 716 -11.34 31.09 -6.50
CA ALA A 716 -10.39 31.85 -5.69
C ALA A 716 -11.02 33.15 -5.15
N ALA A 717 -11.77 33.88 -5.98
CA ALA A 717 -12.41 35.14 -5.58
C ALA A 717 -13.51 34.93 -4.53
N ARG A 718 -14.31 33.86 -4.64
CA ARG A 718 -15.33 33.52 -3.65
C ARG A 718 -14.70 33.16 -2.29
N LEU A 719 -13.61 32.39 -2.29
CA LEU A 719 -12.87 32.09 -1.06
C LEU A 719 -12.25 33.34 -0.43
N ARG A 720 -11.66 34.26 -1.23
CA ARG A 720 -11.16 35.55 -0.71
C ARG A 720 -12.27 36.39 -0.09
N ALA A 721 -13.50 36.29 -0.60
CA ALA A 721 -14.68 36.95 -0.04
C ALA A 721 -15.24 36.28 1.23
N GLY A 722 -14.59 35.23 1.75
CA GLY A 722 -15.00 34.54 2.97
C GLY A 722 -16.23 33.64 2.80
N VAL A 723 -16.53 33.22 1.57
CA VAL A 723 -17.61 32.27 1.31
C VAL A 723 -17.21 30.91 1.86
N ASP A 724 -18.07 30.33 2.70
CA ASP A 724 -17.89 29.00 3.24
C ASP A 724 -17.76 27.95 2.11
N PRO A 725 -16.82 26.98 2.20
CA PRO A 725 -16.61 25.99 1.15
C PRO A 725 -17.84 25.16 0.80
N MET A 726 -18.69 24.81 1.77
CA MET A 726 -19.93 24.07 1.51
C MET A 726 -20.96 24.95 0.79
N ALA A 727 -21.06 26.22 1.17
CA ALA A 727 -21.88 27.19 0.47
C ALA A 727 -21.40 27.41 -0.98
N LEU A 728 -20.08 27.47 -1.20
CA LEU A 728 -19.48 27.58 -2.53
C LEU A 728 -19.77 26.34 -3.38
N MET A 729 -19.70 25.13 -2.81
CA MET A 729 -20.07 23.90 -3.51
C MET A 729 -21.53 23.90 -3.97
N ALA A 730 -22.45 24.35 -3.11
CA ALA A 730 -23.87 24.48 -3.47
C ALA A 730 -24.08 25.51 -4.61
N GLU A 731 -23.39 26.64 -4.54
CA GLU A 731 -23.41 27.67 -5.58
C GLU A 731 -22.90 27.12 -6.93
N LEU A 732 -21.76 26.42 -6.92
CA LEU A 732 -21.19 25.78 -8.11
C LEU A 732 -22.13 24.73 -8.71
N GLY A 733 -22.87 23.98 -7.89
CA GLY A 733 -23.92 23.09 -8.36
C GLY A 733 -25.02 23.83 -9.13
N GLY A 734 -25.44 25.01 -8.65
CA GLY A 734 -26.36 25.87 -9.38
C GLY A 734 -25.82 26.35 -10.73
N LEU A 735 -24.55 26.75 -10.78
CA LEU A 735 -23.90 27.17 -12.03
C LEU A 735 -23.75 26.01 -13.03
N GLN A 736 -23.41 24.83 -12.51
CA GLN A 736 -23.30 23.59 -13.29
C GLN A 736 -24.64 23.22 -13.94
N TYR A 737 -25.74 23.34 -13.19
CA TYR A 737 -27.08 23.11 -13.72
C TYR A 737 -27.39 24.06 -14.89
N GLN A 738 -27.14 25.36 -14.71
CA GLN A 738 -27.36 26.35 -15.76
C GLN A 738 -26.54 26.08 -17.03
N ALA A 739 -25.27 25.66 -16.86
CA ALA A 739 -24.39 25.29 -17.95
C ALA A 739 -24.91 24.08 -18.76
N ASP A 740 -25.39 23.05 -18.07
CA ASP A 740 -25.95 21.86 -18.71
C ASP A 740 -27.24 22.18 -19.49
N GLN A 741 -28.13 23.02 -18.93
CA GLN A 741 -29.37 23.46 -19.60
C GLN A 741 -29.08 24.29 -20.86
N ALA A 742 -28.11 25.21 -20.77
CA ALA A 742 -27.71 26.04 -21.91
C ALA A 742 -27.17 25.18 -23.07
N THR A 743 -26.49 24.08 -22.77
CA THR A 743 -25.95 23.15 -23.77
C THR A 743 -27.05 22.33 -24.43
N ARG A 744 -28.01 21.81 -23.66
CA ARG A 744 -29.18 21.05 -24.18
C ARG A 744 -30.06 21.88 -25.13
N SER A 745 -30.19 23.18 -24.89
CA SER A 745 -30.97 24.07 -25.74
C SER A 745 -30.40 24.27 -27.16
N LYS A 746 -29.16 23.83 -27.42
CA LYS A 746 -28.46 23.97 -28.72
C LYS A 746 -28.40 22.68 -29.54
N THR A 747 -28.84 21.54 -29.00
CA THR A 747 -28.87 20.25 -29.71
C THR A 747 -30.32 19.93 -30.08
N PRO A 748 -30.69 19.80 -31.37
CA PRO A 748 -32.04 19.39 -31.73
C PRO A 748 -32.29 17.99 -31.16
N VAL A 749 -33.35 17.84 -30.37
CA VAL A 749 -33.85 16.55 -29.93
C VAL A 749 -34.36 15.83 -31.18
N ASN A 750 -33.52 14.98 -31.78
CA ASN A 750 -34.01 14.02 -32.75
C ASN A 750 -34.84 12.99 -32.00
N ASN A 751 -36.16 13.14 -32.11
CA ASN A 751 -37.17 12.22 -31.63
C ASN A 751 -36.81 10.77 -32.05
N VAL A 752 -36.33 9.98 -31.09
CA VAL A 752 -36.46 8.53 -31.17
C VAL A 752 -37.89 8.23 -30.71
N LYS A 753 -38.73 7.84 -31.67
CA LYS A 753 -40.10 7.38 -31.43
C LYS A 753 -40.08 6.09 -30.59
N PRO A 754 -41.17 5.83 -29.82
CA PRO A 754 -41.21 4.90 -28.70
C PRO A 754 -40.92 3.45 -29.06
#